data_AF-A0A261G466-F1
#
_entry.id   AF-A0A261G466-F1
#
_cell.length_a   1.000
_cell.length_b   1.000
_cell.length_c   1.000
_cell.angle_alpha   90.00
_cell.angle_beta   90.00
_cell.angle_gamma   90.00
#
_symmetry.space_group_name_H-M   'P 1'
#
loop_
_entity.id
_entity.type
_entity.pdbx_description
1 polymer ?
#
loop_
_entity_poly.entity_id
_entity_poly.type
_entity_poly.pdbx_seq_one_letter_code
_entity_poly.pdbx_strand_id
1 'polypeptide(L)'
;MTTVWQRRAASVLSALVGLAMIVGAAPAAWAADMLNRAPEDTYYLIDVAEGQRAVGVAAVDDAGNKFYCIQAGILADYVVGPTTPVEDSATARRLAWLLDRYRDADTQTHAALSIITQNNFGTMPDDWRRHLAAAKAQFPGAVARAEALWAESAAHTPASMRVERTDAVALRSGKVKVRVANAAGQAIAGVPYTVTLEGPARFLGGGRTMKGTSAARDVTYAWQATGEGPVSVRTSYERHTLTHMDSKQDFITYGSAGETRGEAVTFTVRKDFTPALSTVTSRKVVDVGEEVVDRVTSAVSGENSVWVPGLELRARGYYFAGLSGAYLGVRFEPKAGEGTAAFLSRLAENGLKPVAYGTAVFTDSGQIVEARAVTEPGGKEPYLTDGSGGFGTWVWAFERGDQSLEAQEYVLKDWTSAFGDASETNANRVKVAVDSTVTEHSADVGAALSDIITVSGFPDDHGMFAGNEEFGLGADRQYARVSVWWSGDMDDPSKDDDYRPSSKEPPAEDEHHRLIGTWEYRAVNGTFKVGAGAPDAHGEPVHITAESHGWYVFVWSFDGDDRVMPASSRYDDAWETVRVGEPWVPEEPQEPEEPETPEEPETPEEPQEPETPETPEEPEERLPITGMGETLAVAVCVTAAAAAVGMAMFAIIKRRSL
;
A
#
# COMPACT_ATOMS: atom_id res chain seq x y z
N MET A 1 52.87 -0.90 -14.67
CA MET A 1 53.72 -0.30 -15.72
C MET A 1 54.10 -1.39 -16.72
N THR A 2 54.23 -1.04 -18.00
CA THR A 2 55.07 -1.76 -18.97
C THR A 2 56.55 -1.66 -18.52
N THR A 3 57.50 -2.52 -18.91
CA THR A 3 57.53 -3.56 -19.96
C THR A 3 58.47 -4.71 -19.54
N VAL A 4 58.31 -5.90 -20.14
CA VAL A 4 59.32 -6.97 -20.07
C VAL A 4 60.54 -6.62 -20.94
N TRP A 5 61.77 -6.94 -20.52
CA TRP A 5 62.90 -7.29 -21.40
C TRP A 5 63.91 -8.20 -20.67
N GLN A 6 64.89 -8.78 -21.37
CA GLN A 6 65.48 -10.09 -21.00
C GLN A 6 66.94 -10.10 -20.51
N ARG A 7 67.24 -11.11 -19.67
CA ARG A 7 68.46 -11.96 -19.57
C ARG A 7 69.86 -11.30 -19.54
N ARG A 8 70.64 -11.64 -18.50
CA ARG A 8 72.07 -12.00 -18.62
C ARG A 8 72.41 -13.25 -17.78
N ALA A 9 73.43 -13.98 -18.21
CA ALA A 9 73.99 -15.19 -17.58
C ALA A 9 75.28 -14.79 -16.81
N ALA A 10 75.60 -15.28 -15.59
CA ALA A 10 76.00 -16.62 -15.13
C ALA A 10 77.54 -16.81 -15.05
N SER A 11 78.00 -17.44 -13.95
CA SER A 11 79.29 -18.17 -13.81
C SER A 11 80.62 -17.34 -13.75
N VAL A 12 81.72 -17.73 -13.06
CA VAL A 12 81.96 -18.65 -11.91
C VAL A 12 83.42 -18.48 -11.38
N LEU A 13 83.72 -18.80 -10.10
CA LEU A 13 85.07 -18.98 -9.47
C LEU A 13 86.05 -17.74 -9.42
N SER A 14 87.12 -17.64 -8.59
CA SER A 14 87.56 -18.44 -7.40
C SER A 14 88.52 -17.67 -6.44
N ALA A 15 88.52 -18.07 -5.16
CA ALA A 15 89.61 -18.21 -4.16
C ALA A 15 90.73 -17.15 -3.90
N LEU A 16 90.82 -16.74 -2.61
CA LEU A 16 92.02 -16.61 -1.74
C LEU A 16 91.48 -16.61 -0.27
N VAL A 17 91.64 -17.64 0.58
CA VAL A 17 92.85 -18.04 1.37
C VAL A 17 93.46 -16.84 2.14
N GLY A 18 93.66 -16.83 3.46
CA GLY A 18 93.41 -17.76 4.60
C GLY A 18 93.93 -17.08 5.89
N LEU A 19 93.79 -17.57 7.14
CA LEU A 19 93.25 -18.81 7.72
C LEU A 19 92.32 -18.40 8.92
N ALA A 20 92.21 -18.84 10.19
CA ALA A 20 92.72 -19.89 11.12
C ALA A 20 91.80 -19.96 12.38
N MET A 21 92.19 -20.73 13.41
CA MET A 21 91.66 -20.78 14.81
C MET A 21 90.28 -21.43 15.04
N ILE A 22 90.36 -22.76 15.18
CA ILE A 22 89.43 -23.70 15.81
C ILE A 22 88.70 -23.15 17.05
N VAL A 23 87.37 -23.33 17.08
CA VAL A 23 86.66 -23.78 18.30
C VAL A 23 85.80 -24.98 17.89
N GLY A 24 85.92 -26.09 18.61
CA GLY A 24 85.17 -27.31 18.34
C GLY A 24 83.72 -27.21 18.82
N ALA A 25 82.82 -26.74 17.96
CA ALA A 25 81.42 -27.09 18.12
C ALA A 25 81.27 -28.59 17.83
N ALA A 26 81.02 -29.40 18.86
CA ALA A 26 80.55 -30.76 18.65
C ALA A 26 79.26 -30.73 17.81
N PRO A 27 79.00 -31.71 16.94
CA PRO A 27 77.67 -31.84 16.37
C PRO A 27 76.69 -31.99 17.54
N ALA A 28 75.76 -31.05 17.67
CA ALA A 28 74.64 -31.23 18.58
C ALA A 28 73.95 -32.53 18.16
N ALA A 29 73.99 -33.54 19.02
CA ALA A 29 73.21 -34.74 18.81
C ALA A 29 71.75 -34.29 18.88
N TRP A 30 71.09 -34.24 17.72
CA TRP A 30 69.64 -34.16 17.67
C TRP A 30 69.15 -35.45 18.31
N ALA A 31 68.76 -35.37 19.58
CA ALA A 31 67.97 -36.43 20.20
C ALA A 31 66.73 -36.56 19.32
N ALA A 32 66.50 -37.76 18.77
CA ALA A 32 65.22 -38.03 18.15
C ALA A 32 64.15 -37.93 19.23
N ASP A 33 63.03 -37.29 18.93
CA ASP A 33 61.88 -37.34 19.83
C ASP A 33 61.42 -38.80 19.92
N MET A 34 61.19 -39.28 21.13
CA MET A 34 60.84 -40.66 21.42
C MET A 34 59.45 -40.72 22.04
N LEU A 35 58.63 -41.67 21.62
CA LEU A 35 57.44 -42.03 22.38
C LEU A 35 57.85 -42.79 23.64
N ASN A 36 57.12 -42.55 24.73
CA ASN A 36 57.23 -43.34 25.94
C ASN A 36 56.59 -44.71 25.73
N ARG A 37 57.10 -45.74 26.41
CA ARG A 37 56.45 -47.06 26.44
C ARG A 37 55.06 -46.93 27.06
N ALA A 38 54.08 -47.62 26.47
CA ALA A 38 52.73 -47.70 27.04
C ALA A 38 52.74 -48.21 28.50
N PRO A 39 51.89 -47.66 29.39
CA PRO A 39 51.68 -48.21 30.74
C PRO A 39 51.15 -49.65 30.71
N GLU A 40 51.58 -50.49 31.65
CA GLU A 40 51.25 -51.94 31.68
C GLU A 40 49.74 -52.22 31.85
N ASP A 41 48.98 -51.27 32.39
CA ASP A 41 47.52 -51.33 32.51
C ASP A 41 46.78 -50.91 31.22
N THR A 42 47.48 -50.66 30.12
CA THR A 42 46.89 -50.24 28.83
C THR A 42 47.05 -51.26 27.68
N TYR A 43 47.64 -52.43 27.94
CA TYR A 43 47.71 -53.53 26.97
C TYR A 43 47.70 -54.92 27.64
N TYR A 44 47.36 -55.95 26.86
CA TYR A 44 47.64 -57.36 27.21
C TYR A 44 48.84 -57.88 26.42
N LEU A 45 49.61 -58.81 26.99
CA LEU A 45 50.63 -59.57 26.28
C LEU A 45 50.03 -60.86 25.76
N ILE A 46 50.09 -61.08 24.44
CA ILE A 46 49.72 -62.35 23.81
C ILE A 46 50.96 -63.18 23.48
N ASP A 47 50.88 -64.48 23.74
CA ASP A 47 51.88 -65.44 23.25
C ASP A 47 51.58 -65.80 21.79
N VAL A 48 52.53 -65.51 20.89
CA VAL A 48 52.55 -65.96 19.48
C VAL A 48 53.88 -66.65 19.14
N ALA A 49 53.98 -67.30 17.97
CA ALA A 49 55.15 -68.10 17.57
C ALA A 49 56.44 -67.26 17.47
N GLU A 50 56.29 -65.97 17.21
CA GLU A 50 57.33 -64.96 17.07
C GLU A 50 57.74 -64.32 18.42
N GLY A 51 57.31 -64.91 19.54
CA GLY A 51 57.47 -64.38 20.91
C GLY A 51 56.31 -63.50 21.34
N GLN A 52 56.32 -63.00 22.59
CA GLN A 52 55.23 -62.18 23.11
C GLN A 52 55.03 -60.87 22.32
N ARG A 53 53.78 -60.41 22.21
CA ARG A 53 53.38 -59.15 21.55
C ARG A 53 52.29 -58.44 22.36
N ALA A 54 52.29 -57.12 22.33
CA ALA A 54 51.26 -56.32 22.99
C ALA A 54 49.99 -56.19 22.12
N VAL A 55 48.82 -56.23 22.75
CA VAL A 55 47.52 -55.87 22.19
C VAL A 55 46.89 -54.82 23.10
N GLY A 56 46.90 -53.57 22.65
CA GLY A 56 46.51 -52.40 23.45
C GLY A 56 47.15 -51.13 22.92
N VAL A 57 47.38 -50.17 23.81
CA VAL A 57 48.27 -49.03 23.50
C VAL A 57 49.69 -49.59 23.31
N ALA A 58 50.36 -49.16 22.24
CA ALA A 58 51.73 -49.57 21.96
C ALA A 58 52.76 -48.58 22.50
N ALA A 59 52.44 -47.27 22.45
CA ALA A 59 53.28 -46.19 22.94
C ALA A 59 52.42 -44.94 23.29
N VAL A 60 52.98 -43.99 24.04
CA VAL A 60 52.34 -42.70 24.35
C VAL A 60 53.31 -41.52 24.14
N ASP A 61 52.81 -40.37 23.73
CA ASP A 61 53.60 -39.13 23.70
C ASP A 61 53.62 -38.42 25.07
N ASP A 62 54.42 -37.37 25.20
CA ASP A 62 54.51 -36.54 26.41
C ASP A 62 53.22 -35.74 26.72
N ALA A 63 52.29 -35.66 25.76
CA ALA A 63 50.95 -35.10 25.96
C ALA A 63 49.91 -36.16 26.37
N GLY A 64 50.30 -37.44 26.49
CA GLY A 64 49.45 -38.55 26.89
C GLY A 64 48.56 -39.11 25.76
N ASN A 65 48.78 -38.74 24.50
CA ASN A 65 48.05 -39.36 23.39
C ASN A 65 48.52 -40.80 23.18
N LYS A 66 47.57 -41.70 22.94
CA LYS A 66 47.78 -43.15 22.90
C LYS A 66 47.90 -43.65 21.46
N PHE A 67 49.06 -44.22 21.12
CA PHE A 67 49.39 -44.72 19.80
C PHE A 67 49.11 -46.23 19.70
N TYR A 68 48.45 -46.63 18.62
CA TYR A 68 48.03 -48.00 18.34
C TYR A 68 48.71 -48.50 17.06
N CYS A 69 49.39 -49.64 17.15
CA CYS A 69 50.13 -50.23 16.04
C CYS A 69 49.21 -50.69 14.89
N ILE A 70 49.62 -50.43 13.64
CA ILE A 70 49.00 -51.01 12.42
C ILE A 70 49.90 -52.04 11.68
N GLN A 71 51.13 -52.24 12.12
CA GLN A 71 52.04 -53.26 11.58
C GLN A 71 52.24 -54.42 12.57
N ALA A 72 51.38 -55.44 12.51
CA ALA A 72 51.55 -56.68 13.26
C ALA A 72 52.89 -57.38 12.94
N GLY A 73 53.37 -58.25 13.84
CA GLY A 73 54.69 -58.90 13.75
C GLY A 73 55.88 -58.02 14.15
N ILE A 74 55.91 -56.77 13.66
CA ILE A 74 57.00 -55.78 13.84
C ILE A 74 57.17 -55.34 15.31
N LEU A 75 58.34 -54.81 15.65
CA LEU A 75 58.68 -54.23 16.96
C LEU A 75 59.12 -52.77 16.83
N ALA A 76 58.39 -51.88 17.51
CA ALA A 76 58.73 -50.47 17.69
C ALA A 76 60.16 -50.26 18.21
N ASP A 77 60.82 -49.22 17.70
CA ASP A 77 61.97 -48.57 18.32
C ASP A 77 61.60 -47.27 19.05
N TYR A 78 60.31 -46.90 19.03
CA TYR A 78 59.71 -45.72 19.68
C TYR A 78 60.16 -44.38 19.11
N VAL A 79 60.86 -44.33 17.98
CA VAL A 79 61.25 -43.08 17.33
C VAL A 79 60.03 -42.38 16.73
N VAL A 80 59.82 -41.10 17.04
CA VAL A 80 58.79 -40.27 16.41
C VAL A 80 59.23 -39.95 14.98
N GLY A 81 58.46 -40.41 14.00
CA GLY A 81 58.66 -40.10 12.59
C GLY A 81 57.62 -39.11 12.04
N PRO A 82 57.58 -38.91 10.72
CA PRO A 82 56.59 -38.05 10.07
C PRO A 82 55.15 -38.43 10.43
N THR A 83 54.30 -37.42 10.56
CA THR A 83 52.86 -37.59 10.83
C THR A 83 52.02 -37.07 9.66
N THR A 84 50.95 -37.79 9.34
CA THR A 84 50.01 -37.43 8.26
C THR A 84 48.56 -37.63 8.71
N PRO A 85 47.60 -36.77 8.30
CA PRO A 85 46.18 -37.02 8.55
C PRO A 85 45.70 -38.24 7.76
N VAL A 86 44.94 -39.12 8.42
CA VAL A 86 44.28 -40.25 7.73
C VAL A 86 43.11 -39.75 6.89
N GLU A 87 42.90 -40.33 5.71
CA GLU A 87 41.82 -39.93 4.80
C GLU A 87 40.42 -40.09 5.43
N ASP A 88 39.55 -39.10 5.20
CA ASP A 88 38.22 -38.99 5.79
C ASP A 88 37.26 -40.09 5.29
N SER A 89 37.16 -41.16 6.07
CA SER A 89 36.28 -42.29 5.79
C SER A 89 35.34 -42.57 6.97
N ALA A 90 34.22 -43.25 6.71
CA ALA A 90 33.31 -43.70 7.78
C ALA A 90 34.03 -44.56 8.83
N THR A 91 35.04 -45.33 8.40
CA THR A 91 35.93 -46.14 9.24
C THR A 91 36.83 -45.26 10.11
N ALA A 92 37.52 -44.28 9.53
CA ALA A 92 38.41 -43.37 10.25
C ALA A 92 37.66 -42.53 11.29
N ARG A 93 36.50 -41.96 10.93
CA ARG A 93 35.66 -41.19 11.87
C ARG A 93 35.20 -42.02 13.07
N ARG A 94 34.83 -43.29 12.84
CA ARG A 94 34.37 -44.21 13.90
C ARG A 94 35.48 -44.57 14.87
N LEU A 95 36.68 -44.88 14.36
CA LEU A 95 37.83 -45.11 15.21
C LEU A 95 38.26 -43.82 15.94
N ALA A 96 38.26 -42.66 15.26
CA ALA A 96 38.59 -41.38 15.90
C ALA A 96 37.67 -41.04 17.07
N TRP A 97 36.34 -41.20 16.89
CA TRP A 97 35.36 -41.03 17.96
C TRP A 97 35.61 -42.01 19.11
N LEU A 98 35.95 -43.27 18.82
CA LEU A 98 36.29 -44.27 19.83
C LEU A 98 37.57 -43.92 20.61
N LEU A 99 38.64 -43.49 19.93
CA LEU A 99 39.91 -43.14 20.58
C LEU A 99 39.78 -41.92 21.52
N ASP A 100 38.92 -40.95 21.16
CA ASP A 100 38.65 -39.79 22.02
C ASP A 100 37.71 -40.16 23.18
N ARG A 101 36.59 -40.83 22.86
CA ARG A 101 35.57 -41.23 23.85
C ARG A 101 36.10 -42.16 24.94
N TYR A 102 37.11 -42.96 24.61
CA TYR A 102 37.74 -43.95 25.48
C TYR A 102 39.23 -43.68 25.72
N ARG A 103 39.63 -42.39 25.72
CA ARG A 103 41.00 -41.94 26.03
C ARG A 103 41.53 -42.50 27.35
N ASP A 104 40.68 -42.54 28.38
CA ASP A 104 41.02 -42.93 29.76
C ASP A 104 40.33 -44.23 30.20
N ALA A 105 40.31 -45.23 29.32
CA ALA A 105 39.61 -46.49 29.53
C ALA A 105 40.49 -47.60 30.14
N ASP A 106 39.88 -48.75 30.43
CA ASP A 106 40.56 -49.91 31.01
C ASP A 106 41.41 -50.69 29.98
N THR A 107 42.28 -51.59 30.50
CA THR A 107 43.16 -52.47 29.70
C THR A 107 42.39 -53.23 28.62
N GLN A 108 41.19 -53.73 28.95
CA GLN A 108 40.35 -54.49 28.03
C GLN A 108 39.81 -53.60 26.90
N THR A 109 39.40 -52.37 27.19
CA THR A 109 38.96 -51.40 26.19
C THR A 109 40.13 -50.95 25.32
N HIS A 110 41.32 -50.67 25.87
CA HIS A 110 42.49 -50.34 25.05
C HIS A 110 42.96 -51.51 24.17
N ALA A 111 42.94 -52.75 24.67
CA ALA A 111 43.15 -53.96 23.87
C ALA A 111 42.11 -54.09 22.73
N ALA A 112 40.84 -53.80 23.04
CA ALA A 112 39.77 -53.79 22.06
C ALA A 112 39.92 -52.69 20.98
N LEU A 113 40.36 -51.48 21.36
CA LEU A 113 40.69 -50.40 20.42
C LEU A 113 41.86 -50.80 19.51
N SER A 114 42.90 -51.45 20.05
CA SER A 114 44.00 -52.00 19.26
C SER A 114 43.54 -53.04 18.24
N ILE A 115 42.61 -53.93 18.63
CA ILE A 115 41.98 -54.91 17.73
C ILE A 115 41.19 -54.20 16.62
N ILE A 116 40.44 -53.14 16.92
CA ILE A 116 39.72 -52.34 15.91
C ILE A 116 40.70 -51.66 14.95
N THR A 117 41.77 -51.04 15.46
CA THR A 117 42.81 -50.38 14.66
C THR A 117 43.42 -51.36 13.65
N GLN A 118 43.92 -52.52 14.10
CA GLN A 118 44.49 -53.54 13.22
C GLN A 118 43.45 -54.15 12.25
N ASN A 119 42.21 -54.38 12.69
CA ASN A 119 41.15 -54.92 11.82
C ASN A 119 40.76 -53.98 10.65
N ASN A 120 41.02 -52.67 10.76
CA ASN A 120 40.55 -51.66 9.80
C ASN A 120 41.68 -50.95 9.05
N PHE A 121 42.89 -50.89 9.64
CA PHE A 121 44.05 -50.16 9.11
C PHE A 121 45.33 -51.03 9.10
N GLY A 122 45.27 -52.28 9.57
CA GLY A 122 46.42 -53.16 9.68
C GLY A 122 47.02 -53.53 8.32
N THR A 123 48.32 -53.26 8.13
CA THR A 123 49.04 -53.48 6.86
C THR A 123 49.69 -54.86 6.76
N MET A 124 49.72 -55.63 7.87
CA MET A 124 50.32 -56.97 7.96
C MET A 124 49.25 -58.06 8.25
N PRO A 125 48.37 -58.39 7.27
CA PRO A 125 47.14 -59.14 7.54
C PRO A 125 47.34 -60.61 7.94
N ASP A 126 48.38 -61.29 7.44
CA ASP A 126 48.67 -62.68 7.81
C ASP A 126 49.24 -62.81 9.23
N ASP A 127 50.04 -61.83 9.66
CA ASP A 127 50.60 -61.74 11.01
C ASP A 127 49.50 -61.32 12.00
N TRP A 128 48.69 -60.33 11.62
CA TRP A 128 47.52 -59.95 12.40
C TRP A 128 46.53 -61.11 12.58
N ARG A 129 46.33 -61.97 11.56
CA ARG A 129 45.47 -63.16 11.70
C ARG A 129 45.98 -64.13 12.77
N ARG A 130 47.30 -64.29 12.92
CA ARG A 130 47.91 -65.11 13.99
C ARG A 130 47.75 -64.43 15.36
N HIS A 131 48.04 -63.13 15.43
CA HIS A 131 47.88 -62.33 16.65
C HIS A 131 46.43 -62.32 17.17
N LEU A 132 45.45 -62.11 16.28
CA LEU A 132 44.02 -62.10 16.62
C LEU A 132 43.52 -63.48 17.09
N ALA A 133 44.06 -64.57 16.54
CA ALA A 133 43.75 -65.91 17.03
C ALA A 133 44.27 -66.15 18.46
N ALA A 134 45.49 -65.72 18.77
CA ALA A 134 46.05 -65.76 20.13
C ALA A 134 45.28 -64.85 21.10
N ALA A 135 44.96 -63.62 20.69
CA ALA A 135 44.14 -62.69 21.47
C ALA A 135 42.74 -63.26 21.76
N LYS A 136 42.12 -63.95 20.80
CA LYS A 136 40.82 -64.62 20.99
C LYS A 136 40.89 -65.83 21.93
N ALA A 137 42.02 -66.53 21.98
CA ALA A 137 42.23 -67.65 22.89
C ALA A 137 42.55 -67.21 24.33
N GLN A 138 43.36 -66.15 24.48
CA GLN A 138 43.90 -65.71 25.78
C GLN A 138 43.04 -64.61 26.43
N PHE A 139 42.49 -63.69 25.62
CA PHE A 139 41.72 -62.52 26.08
C PHE A 139 40.40 -62.35 25.30
N PRO A 140 39.51 -63.37 25.26
CA PRO A 140 38.26 -63.32 24.49
C PRO A 140 37.35 -62.12 24.84
N GLY A 141 37.43 -61.59 26.07
CA GLY A 141 36.71 -60.38 26.48
C GLY A 141 37.13 -59.12 25.72
N ALA A 142 38.42 -58.98 25.34
CA ALA A 142 38.89 -57.88 24.52
C ALA A 142 38.34 -57.95 23.09
N VAL A 143 38.22 -59.16 22.52
CA VAL A 143 37.62 -59.38 21.20
C VAL A 143 36.11 -59.06 21.22
N ALA A 144 35.39 -59.54 22.24
CA ALA A 144 33.97 -59.22 22.42
C ALA A 144 33.74 -57.71 22.65
N ARG A 145 34.61 -57.04 23.42
CA ARG A 145 34.56 -55.58 23.61
C ARG A 145 34.87 -54.83 22.31
N ALA A 146 35.74 -55.35 21.44
CA ALA A 146 36.03 -54.75 20.13
C ALA A 146 34.79 -54.79 19.21
N GLU A 147 34.09 -55.92 19.15
CA GLU A 147 32.83 -56.04 18.41
C GLU A 147 31.76 -55.07 18.96
N ALA A 148 31.63 -54.98 20.29
CA ALA A 148 30.69 -54.06 20.95
C ALA A 148 31.02 -52.57 20.71
N LEU A 149 32.27 -52.14 20.87
CA LEU A 149 32.74 -50.78 20.58
C LEU A 149 32.52 -50.42 19.10
N TRP A 150 32.76 -51.38 18.19
CA TRP A 150 32.54 -51.13 16.77
C TRP A 150 31.06 -50.91 16.47
N ALA A 151 30.15 -51.71 17.03
CA ALA A 151 28.71 -51.46 16.94
C ALA A 151 28.29 -50.11 17.56
N GLU A 152 28.81 -49.79 18.75
CA GLU A 152 28.56 -48.53 19.49
C GLU A 152 28.95 -47.29 18.66
N SER A 153 30.11 -47.30 18.02
CA SER A 153 30.60 -46.20 17.19
C SER A 153 29.69 -45.87 15.99
N ALA A 154 29.04 -46.89 15.40
CA ALA A 154 28.17 -46.70 14.24
C ALA A 154 26.92 -45.87 14.59
N ALA A 155 26.43 -45.99 15.82
CA ALA A 155 25.29 -45.22 16.31
C ALA A 155 25.64 -43.75 16.57
N HIS A 156 26.85 -43.46 17.05
CA HIS A 156 27.22 -42.14 17.60
C HIS A 156 28.11 -41.27 16.69
N THR A 157 28.76 -41.83 15.67
CA THR A 157 29.72 -41.07 14.84
C THR A 157 29.01 -40.09 13.89
N PRO A 158 29.36 -38.78 13.88
CA PRO A 158 28.78 -37.82 12.94
C PRO A 158 29.21 -38.08 11.49
N ALA A 159 28.22 -38.30 10.61
CA ALA A 159 28.43 -38.50 9.18
C ALA A 159 27.93 -37.33 8.33
N SER A 160 26.86 -36.65 8.76
CA SER A 160 26.25 -35.52 8.07
C SER A 160 25.59 -34.55 9.05
N MET A 161 25.28 -33.35 8.58
CA MET A 161 24.41 -32.40 9.28
C MET A 161 23.43 -31.81 8.27
N ARG A 162 22.14 -31.94 8.55
CA ARG A 162 21.03 -31.48 7.72
C ARG A 162 20.45 -30.18 8.23
N VAL A 163 19.94 -29.38 7.31
CA VAL A 163 19.21 -28.15 7.61
C VAL A 163 17.99 -27.98 6.72
N GLU A 164 16.82 -27.82 7.35
CA GLU A 164 15.52 -27.70 6.67
C GLU A 164 14.84 -26.40 7.10
N ARG A 165 14.27 -25.65 6.14
CA ARG A 165 13.39 -24.52 6.44
C ARG A 165 11.98 -25.05 6.67
N THR A 166 11.36 -24.69 7.80
CA THR A 166 9.97 -25.06 8.11
C THR A 166 9.21 -23.87 8.64
N ASP A 167 7.97 -23.71 8.19
CA ASP A 167 7.08 -22.57 8.47
C ASP A 167 7.65 -21.23 7.98
N ALA A 168 6.88 -20.49 7.19
CA ALA A 168 7.26 -19.14 6.77
C ALA A 168 6.01 -18.23 6.73
N VAL A 169 5.95 -17.26 7.64
CA VAL A 169 4.89 -16.24 7.64
C VAL A 169 5.34 -15.13 6.69
N ALA A 170 4.66 -14.99 5.55
CA ALA A 170 4.81 -13.87 4.61
C ALA A 170 6.26 -13.52 4.22
N LEU A 171 7.15 -14.52 4.12
CA LEU A 171 8.61 -14.39 3.97
C LEU A 171 9.36 -13.57 5.05
N ARG A 172 8.66 -13.03 6.06
CA ARG A 172 9.20 -12.18 7.14
C ARG A 172 9.81 -12.95 8.29
N SER A 173 9.28 -14.12 8.61
CA SER A 173 9.77 -14.94 9.71
C SER A 173 9.50 -16.42 9.45
N GLY A 174 10.18 -17.28 10.19
CA GLY A 174 10.05 -18.72 10.07
C GLY A 174 11.00 -19.47 10.99
N LYS A 175 11.19 -20.77 10.73
CA LYS A 175 12.12 -21.61 11.49
C LYS A 175 13.10 -22.33 10.55
N VAL A 176 14.25 -22.68 11.10
CA VAL A 176 15.16 -23.69 10.54
C VAL A 176 15.31 -24.84 11.53
N LYS A 177 15.17 -26.06 11.05
CA LYS A 177 15.43 -27.30 11.78
C LYS A 177 16.82 -27.81 11.44
N VAL A 178 17.48 -28.41 12.42
CA VAL A 178 18.89 -28.78 12.38
C VAL A 178 19.06 -30.19 12.97
N ARG A 179 19.71 -31.08 12.23
CA ARG A 179 19.98 -32.46 12.66
C ARG A 179 21.42 -32.85 12.31
N VAL A 180 22.25 -33.12 13.30
CA VAL A 180 23.48 -33.90 13.08
C VAL A 180 23.09 -35.39 13.08
N ALA A 181 23.58 -36.15 12.11
CA ALA A 181 23.16 -37.53 11.88
C ALA A 181 24.34 -38.49 11.63
N ASN A 182 24.15 -39.75 12.05
CA ASN A 182 25.07 -40.84 11.77
C ASN A 182 24.95 -41.35 10.32
N ALA A 183 25.74 -42.37 9.96
CA ALA A 183 25.77 -42.93 8.60
C ALA A 183 24.44 -43.57 8.15
N ALA A 184 23.56 -43.94 9.08
CA ALA A 184 22.20 -44.44 8.81
C ALA A 184 21.14 -43.31 8.76
N GLY A 185 21.55 -42.04 8.86
CA GLY A 185 20.64 -40.88 8.86
C GLY A 185 19.87 -40.65 10.17
N GLN A 186 20.18 -41.39 11.22
CA GLN A 186 19.57 -41.24 12.55
C GLN A 186 20.17 -40.03 13.26
N ALA A 187 19.33 -39.27 13.99
CA ALA A 187 19.78 -38.10 14.76
C ALA A 187 20.67 -38.53 15.95
N ILE A 188 21.81 -37.87 16.14
CA ILE A 188 22.76 -38.15 17.22
C ILE A 188 22.86 -36.98 18.20
N ALA A 189 23.07 -37.28 19.48
CA ALA A 189 23.27 -36.29 20.52
C ALA A 189 24.76 -36.03 20.81
N GLY A 190 25.06 -34.86 21.37
CA GLY A 190 26.38 -34.55 21.93
C GLY A 190 27.40 -33.91 20.99
N VAL A 191 27.12 -33.74 19.69
CA VAL A 191 28.06 -33.18 18.72
C VAL A 191 27.94 -31.64 18.68
N PRO A 192 29.00 -30.86 18.93
CA PRO A 192 28.99 -29.41 18.75
C PRO A 192 28.73 -29.00 17.30
N TYR A 193 27.99 -27.91 17.10
CA TYR A 193 27.71 -27.37 15.77
C TYR A 193 27.49 -25.85 15.75
N THR A 194 27.66 -25.26 14.58
CA THR A 194 27.43 -23.85 14.26
C THR A 194 26.42 -23.74 13.10
N VAL A 195 25.50 -22.78 13.17
CA VAL A 195 24.52 -22.45 12.12
C VAL A 195 24.54 -20.94 11.87
N THR A 196 24.77 -20.52 10.63
CA THR A 196 24.93 -19.10 10.26
C THR A 196 24.00 -18.73 9.11
N LEU A 197 23.30 -17.61 9.26
CA LEU A 197 22.55 -16.95 8.19
C LEU A 197 23.46 -15.97 7.44
N GLU A 198 23.55 -16.11 6.13
CA GLU A 198 24.08 -15.12 5.18
C GLU A 198 22.91 -14.47 4.43
N GLY A 199 22.96 -13.18 4.12
CA GLY A 199 21.81 -12.43 3.56
C GLY A 199 20.98 -11.66 4.60
N PRO A 200 19.81 -11.10 4.24
CA PRO A 200 19.06 -10.14 5.08
C PRO A 200 18.14 -10.81 6.11
N ALA A 201 18.69 -11.64 7.01
CA ALA A 201 17.97 -12.21 8.15
C ALA A 201 18.85 -12.37 9.41
N ARG A 202 18.19 -12.48 10.56
CA ARG A 202 18.78 -12.77 11.89
C ARG A 202 17.95 -13.78 12.67
N PHE A 203 18.55 -14.47 13.63
CA PHE A 203 17.83 -15.31 14.58
C PHE A 203 17.10 -14.47 15.64
N LEU A 204 16.01 -15.00 16.20
CA LEU A 204 15.46 -14.47 17.44
C LEU A 204 16.49 -14.70 18.56
N GLY A 205 16.77 -13.67 19.36
CA GLY A 205 17.96 -13.61 20.22
C GLY A 205 19.12 -12.76 19.65
N GLY A 206 18.99 -12.24 18.42
CA GLY A 206 19.77 -11.10 17.91
C GLY A 206 21.01 -11.44 17.07
N GLY A 207 21.48 -12.69 17.08
CA GLY A 207 22.64 -13.12 16.30
C GLY A 207 22.32 -13.46 14.83
N ARG A 208 23.35 -13.41 13.97
CA ARG A 208 23.35 -14.06 12.65
C ARG A 208 23.81 -15.52 12.71
N THR A 209 24.39 -15.93 13.84
CA THR A 209 25.00 -17.24 14.07
C THR A 209 24.51 -17.79 15.39
N MET A 210 24.11 -19.06 15.41
CA MET A 210 23.85 -19.86 16.61
C MET A 210 24.92 -20.94 16.73
N LYS A 211 25.38 -21.19 17.96
CA LYS A 211 26.13 -22.40 18.31
C LYS A 211 25.24 -23.29 19.18
N GLY A 212 25.46 -24.60 19.12
CA GLY A 212 24.70 -25.57 19.89
C GLY A 212 25.38 -26.93 19.96
N THR A 213 24.72 -27.85 20.64
CA THR A 213 25.11 -29.26 20.74
C THR A 213 23.93 -30.10 20.25
N SER A 214 24.20 -31.12 19.44
CA SER A 214 23.17 -31.93 18.83
C SER A 214 22.38 -32.75 19.86
N ALA A 215 21.16 -33.16 19.48
CA ALA A 215 20.27 -33.97 20.30
C ALA A 215 19.70 -35.13 19.47
N ALA A 216 19.11 -36.13 20.13
CA ALA A 216 18.41 -37.24 19.48
C ALA A 216 17.09 -36.84 18.76
N ARG A 217 16.87 -35.54 18.56
CA ARG A 217 15.75 -34.92 17.84
C ARG A 217 16.20 -33.58 17.27
N ASP A 218 15.48 -33.09 16.27
CA ASP A 218 15.81 -31.84 15.58
C ASP A 218 15.83 -30.65 16.54
N VAL A 219 16.90 -29.84 16.45
CA VAL A 219 16.96 -28.54 17.12
C VAL A 219 16.41 -27.49 16.17
N THR A 220 15.59 -26.56 16.69
CA THR A 220 14.86 -25.59 15.87
C THR A 220 15.22 -24.17 16.29
N TYR A 221 15.58 -23.32 15.33
CA TYR A 221 15.86 -21.90 15.54
C TYR A 221 14.88 -21.04 14.75
N ALA A 222 14.26 -20.06 15.42
CA ALA A 222 13.39 -19.09 14.76
C ALA A 222 14.22 -17.92 14.20
N TRP A 223 13.84 -17.43 13.01
CA TRP A 223 14.49 -16.32 12.32
C TRP A 223 13.48 -15.26 11.88
N GLN A 224 13.99 -14.05 11.64
CA GLN A 224 13.25 -12.90 11.12
C GLN A 224 14.07 -12.19 10.02
N ALA A 225 13.39 -11.67 9.01
CA ALA A 225 13.98 -10.85 7.95
C ALA A 225 14.44 -9.49 8.49
N THR A 226 15.46 -8.93 7.86
CA THR A 226 15.98 -7.58 8.13
C THR A 226 16.01 -6.70 6.87
N GLY A 227 15.41 -7.17 5.78
CA GLY A 227 15.37 -6.55 4.45
C GLY A 227 14.84 -7.54 3.41
N GLU A 228 15.03 -7.24 2.13
CA GLU A 228 14.67 -8.11 1.01
C GLU A 228 15.91 -8.81 0.41
N GLY A 229 15.78 -10.09 0.05
CA GLY A 229 16.77 -10.81 -0.75
C GLY A 229 16.97 -12.28 -0.37
N PRO A 230 17.94 -12.97 -1.00
CA PRO A 230 18.25 -14.36 -0.69
C PRO A 230 18.99 -14.49 0.65
N VAL A 231 18.57 -15.47 1.45
CA VAL A 231 19.22 -15.91 2.68
C VAL A 231 19.75 -17.33 2.50
N SER A 232 21.02 -17.54 2.82
CA SER A 232 21.66 -18.86 2.80
C SER A 232 22.00 -19.29 4.22
N VAL A 233 21.49 -20.45 4.63
CA VAL A 233 21.84 -21.08 5.91
C VAL A 233 23.05 -21.96 5.70
N ARG A 234 24.20 -21.58 6.26
CA ARG A 234 25.38 -22.45 6.33
C ARG A 234 25.40 -23.20 7.65
N THR A 235 25.86 -24.44 7.61
CA THR A 235 26.06 -25.26 8.80
C THR A 235 27.48 -25.83 8.85
N SER A 236 28.00 -25.99 10.05
CA SER A 236 29.19 -26.78 10.35
C SER A 236 29.00 -27.54 11.66
N TYR A 237 29.62 -28.70 11.77
CA TYR A 237 29.59 -29.57 12.94
C TYR A 237 30.96 -30.15 13.21
N GLU A 238 31.22 -30.48 14.46
CA GLU A 238 32.48 -31.06 14.89
C GLU A 238 32.60 -32.52 14.43
N ARG A 239 33.80 -32.90 13.97
CA ARG A 239 34.14 -34.26 13.55
C ARG A 239 35.56 -34.60 13.99
N HIS A 240 35.71 -35.78 14.60
CA HIS A 240 37.00 -36.35 14.99
C HIS A 240 37.77 -36.91 13.78
N THR A 241 39.10 -36.80 13.84
CA THR A 241 40.04 -37.29 12.81
C THR A 241 41.11 -38.20 13.43
N LEU A 242 41.85 -38.92 12.58
CA LEU A 242 43.00 -39.75 12.98
C LEU A 242 44.29 -39.18 12.38
N THR A 243 45.39 -39.41 13.09
CA THR A 243 46.75 -39.17 12.59
C THR A 243 47.47 -40.49 12.45
N HIS A 244 48.08 -40.71 11.27
CA HIS A 244 49.06 -41.75 11.03
C HIS A 244 50.46 -41.23 11.39
N MET A 245 51.30 -42.08 11.98
CA MET A 245 52.72 -41.80 12.19
C MET A 245 53.55 -42.91 11.55
N ASP A 246 54.37 -42.52 10.56
CA ASP A 246 55.39 -43.39 9.96
C ASP A 246 56.48 -43.66 11.02
N SER A 247 56.89 -44.91 11.23
CA SER A 247 58.12 -45.20 11.97
C SER A 247 58.71 -46.55 11.53
N LYS A 248 59.58 -47.16 12.33
CA LYS A 248 59.93 -48.58 12.15
C LYS A 248 58.72 -49.51 12.37
N GLN A 249 57.73 -49.07 13.15
CA GLN A 249 56.41 -49.67 13.30
C GLN A 249 55.36 -48.58 13.14
N ASP A 250 54.55 -48.62 12.09
CA ASP A 250 53.56 -47.56 11.87
C ASP A 250 52.45 -47.59 12.94
N PHE A 251 51.98 -46.39 13.29
CA PHE A 251 50.96 -46.19 14.31
C PHE A 251 49.80 -45.31 13.81
N ILE A 252 48.63 -45.52 14.40
CA ILE A 252 47.51 -44.58 14.38
C ILE A 252 47.30 -44.03 15.80
N THR A 253 47.06 -42.73 15.87
CA THR A 253 46.65 -42.02 17.09
C THR A 253 45.44 -41.12 16.81
N TYR A 254 44.83 -40.57 17.86
CA TYR A 254 43.82 -39.54 17.71
C TYR A 254 44.44 -38.28 17.08
N GLY A 255 43.77 -37.73 16.07
CA GLY A 255 44.17 -36.47 15.46
C GLY A 255 43.58 -35.28 16.21
N SER A 256 42.54 -34.68 15.65
CA SER A 256 41.82 -33.56 16.25
C SER A 256 40.32 -33.60 15.96
N ALA A 257 39.57 -32.81 16.72
CA ALA A 257 38.20 -32.43 16.40
C ALA A 257 38.21 -31.16 15.54
N GLY A 258 37.56 -31.19 14.36
CA GLY A 258 37.51 -30.06 13.44
C GLY A 258 36.11 -29.78 12.91
N GLU A 259 35.81 -28.51 12.60
CA GLU A 259 34.55 -28.14 11.95
C GLU A 259 34.49 -28.68 10.51
N THR A 260 33.55 -29.60 10.27
CA THR A 260 33.16 -30.07 8.94
C THR A 260 31.92 -29.33 8.48
N ARG A 261 31.87 -28.90 7.21
CA ARG A 261 30.69 -28.26 6.62
C ARG A 261 29.53 -29.27 6.47
N GLY A 262 28.33 -28.87 6.88
CA GLY A 262 27.09 -29.61 6.65
C GLY A 262 26.35 -29.19 5.38
N GLU A 263 25.11 -29.66 5.24
CA GLU A 263 24.19 -29.20 4.21
C GLU A 263 23.91 -27.70 4.35
N ALA A 264 23.48 -27.08 3.25
CA ALA A 264 23.09 -25.67 3.22
C ALA A 264 21.79 -25.52 2.42
N VAL A 265 20.92 -24.61 2.89
CA VAL A 265 19.65 -24.29 2.23
C VAL A 265 19.56 -22.79 1.99
N THR A 266 19.03 -22.39 0.84
CA THR A 266 18.84 -20.99 0.45
C THR A 266 17.36 -20.70 0.24
N PHE A 267 16.89 -19.54 0.67
CA PHE A 267 15.50 -19.09 0.51
C PHE A 267 15.42 -17.56 0.45
N THR A 268 14.45 -17.02 -0.28
CA THR A 268 14.16 -15.58 -0.28
C THR A 268 13.45 -15.16 1.01
N VAL A 269 13.80 -13.99 1.52
CA VAL A 269 13.08 -13.28 2.58
C VAL A 269 12.72 -11.87 2.12
N ARG A 270 11.69 -11.29 2.75
CA ARG A 270 11.33 -9.88 2.61
C ARG A 270 10.85 -9.37 3.95
N LYS A 271 11.27 -8.16 4.36
CA LYS A 271 10.76 -7.53 5.59
C LYS A 271 9.57 -6.62 5.27
N ASP A 272 9.77 -5.74 4.31
CA ASP A 272 8.85 -4.70 3.85
C ASP A 272 7.65 -5.25 3.07
N PHE A 273 6.77 -4.36 2.64
CA PHE A 273 5.87 -4.57 1.51
C PHE A 273 5.61 -3.25 0.78
N THR A 274 5.14 -3.37 -0.46
CA THR A 274 4.52 -2.24 -1.16
C THR A 274 3.01 -2.35 -0.92
N PRO A 275 2.37 -1.44 -0.15
CA PRO A 275 0.93 -1.32 -0.16
C PRO A 275 0.45 -0.82 -1.53
N ALA A 276 -0.83 -0.96 -1.80
CA ALA A 276 -1.51 -0.37 -2.95
C ALA A 276 -3.00 -0.18 -2.62
N LEU A 277 -3.71 0.57 -3.45
CA LEU A 277 -5.17 0.68 -3.39
C LEU A 277 -5.76 0.35 -4.77
N SER A 278 -6.99 -0.13 -4.76
CA SER A 278 -7.88 -0.14 -5.92
C SER A 278 -9.20 0.48 -5.48
N THR A 279 -9.67 1.47 -6.22
CA THR A 279 -10.76 2.36 -5.84
C THR A 279 -11.81 2.39 -6.95
N VAL A 280 -13.03 2.83 -6.62
CA VAL A 280 -14.15 2.99 -7.56
C VAL A 280 -15.08 4.05 -6.97
N THR A 281 -15.26 5.17 -7.68
CA THR A 281 -16.18 6.24 -7.22
C THR A 281 -17.59 5.67 -7.03
N SER A 282 -18.24 5.98 -5.90
CA SER A 282 -19.46 5.28 -5.48
C SER A 282 -20.67 5.61 -6.35
N ARG A 283 -20.60 6.69 -7.14
CA ARG A 283 -21.58 7.09 -8.16
C ARG A 283 -20.85 7.68 -9.36
N LYS A 284 -21.27 7.32 -10.59
CA LYS A 284 -20.76 7.96 -11.82
C LYS A 284 -21.33 9.35 -12.06
N VAL A 285 -22.42 9.69 -11.38
CA VAL A 285 -23.14 10.96 -11.49
C VAL A 285 -23.47 11.43 -10.07
N VAL A 286 -23.11 12.67 -9.75
CA VAL A 286 -23.33 13.31 -8.44
C VAL A 286 -24.00 14.65 -8.68
N ASP A 287 -25.12 14.94 -8.02
CA ASP A 287 -25.86 16.20 -8.22
C ASP A 287 -25.23 17.36 -7.46
N VAL A 288 -25.41 18.61 -7.94
CA VAL A 288 -24.92 19.81 -7.24
C VAL A 288 -25.50 19.88 -5.81
N GLY A 289 -24.62 20.04 -4.82
CA GLY A 289 -24.96 20.03 -3.40
C GLY A 289 -24.94 18.66 -2.73
N GLU A 290 -24.64 17.56 -3.44
CA GLU A 290 -24.42 16.25 -2.83
C GLU A 290 -22.97 16.03 -2.34
N GLU A 291 -22.81 15.13 -1.36
CA GLU A 291 -21.50 14.65 -0.91
C GLU A 291 -20.84 13.71 -1.94
N VAL A 292 -19.54 13.89 -2.17
CA VAL A 292 -18.73 12.94 -2.95
C VAL A 292 -18.21 11.82 -2.05
N VAL A 293 -18.40 10.56 -2.47
CA VAL A 293 -18.00 9.36 -1.70
C VAL A 293 -17.30 8.35 -2.63
N ASP A 294 -16.14 7.85 -2.21
CA ASP A 294 -15.36 6.84 -2.93
C ASP A 294 -15.23 5.53 -2.13
N ARG A 295 -15.10 4.41 -2.84
CA ARG A 295 -15.04 3.06 -2.28
C ARG A 295 -13.61 2.49 -2.38
N VAL A 296 -12.83 2.80 -1.36
CA VAL A 296 -11.39 2.47 -1.28
C VAL A 296 -11.18 1.02 -0.86
N THR A 297 -10.48 0.23 -1.67
CA THR A 297 -10.09 -1.17 -1.33
C THR A 297 -8.58 -1.30 -1.14
N SER A 298 -8.15 -1.90 -0.03
CA SER A 298 -6.72 -2.15 0.24
C SER A 298 -6.14 -3.29 -0.58
N ALA A 299 -4.89 -3.12 -1.01
CA ALA A 299 -4.16 -4.12 -1.80
C ALA A 299 -2.66 -4.11 -1.43
N VAL A 300 -1.91 -5.04 -2.05
CA VAL A 300 -0.44 -5.04 -2.05
C VAL A 300 0.08 -5.19 -3.48
N SER A 301 1.23 -4.57 -3.77
CA SER A 301 1.83 -4.57 -5.10
C SER A 301 3.26 -5.11 -5.12
N GLY A 302 3.64 -5.74 -6.24
CA GLY A 302 4.93 -6.40 -6.43
C GLY A 302 4.95 -7.87 -5.99
N GLU A 303 5.85 -8.66 -6.57
CA GLU A 303 5.97 -10.09 -6.28
C GLU A 303 6.33 -10.34 -4.81
N ASN A 304 5.74 -11.39 -4.21
CA ASN A 304 5.92 -11.78 -2.81
C ASN A 304 5.64 -10.67 -1.77
N SER A 305 4.99 -9.58 -2.18
CA SER A 305 4.46 -8.54 -1.31
C SER A 305 3.21 -9.06 -0.59
N VAL A 306 3.14 -8.89 0.73
CA VAL A 306 2.03 -9.35 1.58
C VAL A 306 1.84 -8.31 2.67
N TRP A 307 0.61 -7.98 3.06
CA TRP A 307 0.36 -7.06 4.18
C TRP A 307 0.95 -7.63 5.49
N VAL A 308 1.19 -6.79 6.50
CA VAL A 308 1.58 -7.26 7.85
C VAL A 308 0.29 -7.37 8.67
N PRO A 309 -0.23 -8.56 9.02
CA PRO A 309 -1.58 -8.69 9.56
C PRO A 309 -1.77 -7.88 10.85
N GLY A 310 -2.76 -6.99 10.87
CA GLY A 310 -3.05 -6.08 11.98
C GLY A 310 -2.26 -4.77 11.97
N LEU A 311 -1.32 -4.57 11.03
CA LEU A 311 -0.61 -3.30 10.87
C LEU A 311 -1.55 -2.26 10.23
N GLU A 312 -1.90 -1.23 11.00
CA GLU A 312 -2.66 -0.08 10.51
C GLU A 312 -1.84 0.75 9.52
N LEU A 313 -2.36 0.92 8.30
CA LEU A 313 -1.94 1.95 7.35
C LEU A 313 -3.09 2.93 7.08
N ARG A 314 -2.77 4.21 6.96
CA ARG A 314 -3.69 5.29 6.60
C ARG A 314 -3.46 5.76 5.18
N ALA A 315 -4.51 5.75 4.38
CA ALA A 315 -4.53 6.35 3.06
C ALA A 315 -5.11 7.77 3.10
N ARG A 316 -4.59 8.68 2.28
CA ARG A 316 -5.20 9.98 1.96
C ARG A 316 -5.74 9.96 0.53
N GLY A 317 -6.90 10.58 0.35
CA GLY A 317 -7.49 10.87 -0.95
C GLY A 317 -7.42 12.36 -1.26
N TYR A 318 -7.31 12.69 -2.54
CA TYR A 318 -7.31 14.05 -3.07
C TYR A 318 -8.32 14.09 -4.21
N TYR A 319 -9.44 14.78 -4.02
CA TYR A 319 -10.49 14.91 -5.02
C TYR A 319 -10.33 16.20 -5.82
N PHE A 320 -10.36 16.09 -7.14
CA PHE A 320 -10.31 17.18 -8.10
C PHE A 320 -11.70 17.30 -8.75
N ALA A 321 -12.17 18.52 -9.00
CA ALA A 321 -13.47 18.80 -9.62
C ALA A 321 -13.36 19.94 -10.64
N GLY A 322 -14.45 20.28 -11.33
CA GLY A 322 -14.47 21.34 -12.35
C GLY A 322 -13.67 20.99 -13.61
N LEU A 323 -13.41 19.70 -13.86
CA LEU A 323 -12.65 19.23 -15.02
C LEU A 323 -13.54 19.29 -16.28
N SER A 324 -13.09 19.95 -17.34
CA SER A 324 -13.81 19.97 -18.62
C SER A 324 -13.64 18.65 -19.39
N GLY A 325 -14.45 18.44 -20.44
CA GLY A 325 -14.34 17.26 -21.31
C GLY A 325 -12.95 17.05 -21.94
N ALA A 326 -12.15 18.11 -22.06
CA ALA A 326 -10.76 18.03 -22.52
C ALA A 326 -9.80 17.32 -21.54
N TYR A 327 -10.19 17.13 -20.27
CA TYR A 327 -9.46 16.33 -19.28
C TYR A 327 -9.97 14.89 -19.15
N LEU A 328 -11.09 14.54 -19.77
CA LEU A 328 -11.59 13.17 -19.78
C LEU A 328 -10.63 12.29 -20.59
N GLY A 329 -10.11 11.21 -19.98
CA GLY A 329 -9.03 10.40 -20.57
C GLY A 329 -7.61 11.00 -20.46
N VAL A 330 -7.43 12.19 -19.89
CA VAL A 330 -6.09 12.75 -19.61
C VAL A 330 -5.53 12.13 -18.34
N ARG A 331 -4.72 11.08 -18.53
CA ARG A 331 -4.14 10.28 -17.45
C ARG A 331 -2.73 10.75 -17.09
N PHE A 332 -2.47 11.04 -15.82
CA PHE A 332 -1.12 11.28 -15.30
C PHE A 332 -0.70 10.14 -14.36
N GLU A 333 0.33 9.40 -14.73
CA GLU A 333 0.97 8.40 -13.88
C GLU A 333 2.05 9.04 -12.97
N PRO A 334 2.20 8.59 -11.71
CA PRO A 334 3.37 8.88 -10.88
C PRO A 334 4.64 8.26 -11.47
N LYS A 335 5.75 9.01 -11.49
CA LYS A 335 7.03 8.49 -12.00
C LYS A 335 7.65 7.52 -10.99
N ALA A 336 8.49 6.62 -11.46
CA ALA A 336 9.19 5.66 -10.60
C ALA A 336 10.05 6.36 -9.52
N GLY A 337 9.59 6.35 -8.27
CA GLY A 337 10.26 7.01 -7.14
C GLY A 337 9.86 8.47 -6.89
N GLU A 338 8.85 8.99 -7.60
CA GLU A 338 8.18 10.26 -7.28
C GLU A 338 7.34 10.06 -6.01
N GLY A 339 7.50 10.92 -5.00
CA GLY A 339 6.67 10.92 -3.78
C GLY A 339 5.37 11.70 -3.99
N THR A 340 4.36 11.46 -3.15
CA THR A 340 2.99 11.99 -3.33
C THR A 340 2.98 13.51 -3.50
N ALA A 341 3.66 14.25 -2.63
CA ALA A 341 3.75 15.71 -2.70
C ALA A 341 4.40 16.23 -4.00
N ALA A 342 5.34 15.49 -4.60
CA ALA A 342 5.95 15.86 -5.87
C ALA A 342 5.01 15.59 -7.06
N PHE A 343 4.27 14.48 -7.01
CA PHE A 343 3.23 14.17 -7.99
C PHE A 343 2.11 15.23 -7.98
N LEU A 344 1.58 15.57 -6.80
CA LEU A 344 0.57 16.62 -6.63
C LEU A 344 1.07 18.00 -7.07
N SER A 345 2.35 18.34 -6.82
CA SER A 345 2.96 19.58 -7.31
C SER A 345 2.95 19.64 -8.85
N ARG A 346 3.27 18.51 -9.51
CA ARG A 346 3.24 18.38 -10.96
C ARG A 346 1.83 18.44 -11.56
N LEU A 347 0.81 17.98 -10.84
CA LEU A 347 -0.59 18.22 -11.22
C LEU A 347 -0.91 19.72 -11.13
N ALA A 348 -0.51 20.39 -10.05
CA ALA A 348 -0.75 21.83 -9.85
C ALA A 348 -0.03 22.73 -10.88
N GLU A 349 1.11 22.31 -11.43
CA GLU A 349 1.78 22.94 -12.59
C GLU A 349 0.90 22.94 -13.86
N ASN A 350 -0.01 21.96 -13.98
CA ASN A 350 -0.99 21.85 -15.06
C ASN A 350 -2.36 22.46 -14.68
N GLY A 351 -2.42 23.26 -13.60
CA GLY A 351 -3.65 23.86 -13.07
C GLY A 351 -4.50 22.94 -12.19
N LEU A 352 -4.24 21.63 -12.20
CA LEU A 352 -5.01 20.61 -11.48
C LEU A 352 -4.68 20.66 -9.99
N LYS A 353 -5.63 21.10 -9.16
CA LYS A 353 -5.51 21.16 -7.70
C LYS A 353 -6.69 20.44 -7.05
N PRO A 354 -6.48 19.70 -5.94
CA PRO A 354 -7.59 19.10 -5.22
C PRO A 354 -8.43 20.18 -4.53
N VAL A 355 -9.75 19.98 -4.57
CA VAL A 355 -10.75 20.83 -3.90
C VAL A 355 -11.26 20.21 -2.60
N ALA A 356 -11.05 18.91 -2.42
CA ALA A 356 -11.44 18.17 -1.22
C ALA A 356 -10.51 16.98 -0.96
N TYR A 357 -10.64 16.39 0.22
CA TYR A 357 -9.75 15.35 0.73
C TYR A 357 -10.52 14.15 1.25
N GLY A 358 -9.91 12.96 1.18
CA GLY A 358 -10.45 11.72 1.72
C GLY A 358 -9.50 11.09 2.72
N THR A 359 -9.99 10.16 3.54
CA THR A 359 -9.14 9.32 4.41
C THR A 359 -9.76 7.94 4.56
N ALA A 360 -8.93 6.91 4.40
CA ALA A 360 -9.28 5.52 4.67
C ALA A 360 -8.19 4.87 5.54
N VAL A 361 -8.57 3.86 6.33
CA VAL A 361 -7.67 3.20 7.28
C VAL A 361 -7.86 1.68 7.17
N PHE A 362 -6.75 0.96 7.08
CA PHE A 362 -6.73 -0.47 6.77
C PHE A 362 -5.73 -1.21 7.68
N THR A 363 -6.09 -2.41 8.11
CA THR A 363 -5.27 -3.31 8.94
C THR A 363 -4.86 -4.60 8.21
N ASP A 364 -5.43 -4.85 7.03
CA ASP A 364 -5.09 -5.98 6.15
C ASP A 364 -5.41 -5.64 4.67
N SER A 365 -4.99 -6.51 3.74
CA SER A 365 -5.31 -6.43 2.31
C SER A 365 -6.72 -6.95 2.02
N GLY A 366 -7.40 -6.37 1.02
CA GLY A 366 -8.76 -6.74 0.61
C GLY A 366 -9.87 -6.18 1.50
N GLN A 367 -9.55 -5.27 2.42
CA GLN A 367 -10.54 -4.51 3.19
C GLN A 367 -11.10 -3.36 2.34
N ILE A 368 -12.38 -3.02 2.54
CA ILE A 368 -13.09 -1.96 1.81
C ILE A 368 -13.57 -0.91 2.81
N VAL A 369 -13.36 0.36 2.47
CA VAL A 369 -13.78 1.54 3.24
C VAL A 369 -14.46 2.54 2.30
N GLU A 370 -15.68 2.98 2.63
CA GLU A 370 -16.25 4.19 2.03
C GLU A 370 -15.59 5.43 2.65
N ALA A 371 -14.94 6.23 1.83
CA ALA A 371 -14.34 7.49 2.22
C ALA A 371 -15.16 8.66 1.67
N ARG A 372 -15.56 9.57 2.56
CA ARG A 372 -16.26 10.81 2.20
C ARG A 372 -15.26 11.93 1.91
N ALA A 373 -15.57 12.76 0.93
CA ALA A 373 -14.83 13.98 0.67
C ALA A 373 -15.09 15.02 1.79
N VAL A 374 -14.04 15.66 2.29
CA VAL A 374 -14.09 16.74 3.28
C VAL A 374 -13.31 17.97 2.81
N THR A 375 -13.71 19.15 3.27
CA THR A 375 -13.15 20.45 2.86
C THR A 375 -11.68 20.64 3.25
N GLU A 376 -11.27 20.12 4.41
CA GLU A 376 -9.89 20.21 4.93
C GLU A 376 -9.21 18.83 5.10
N PRO A 377 -7.87 18.71 4.96
CA PRO A 377 -7.17 17.44 5.13
C PRO A 377 -7.29 16.85 6.54
N GLY A 378 -8.12 15.82 6.70
CA GLY A 378 -8.44 15.24 8.01
C GLY A 378 -9.52 15.99 8.80
N GLY A 379 -10.24 16.91 8.15
CA GLY A 379 -11.42 17.59 8.69
C GLY A 379 -12.63 16.66 8.80
N LYS A 380 -13.81 17.27 9.03
CA LYS A 380 -15.10 16.56 9.19
C LYS A 380 -16.28 17.21 8.47
N GLU A 381 -16.09 18.42 7.95
CA GLU A 381 -17.08 19.12 7.14
C GLU A 381 -17.09 18.47 5.75
N PRO A 382 -18.22 17.91 5.28
CA PRO A 382 -18.28 17.28 3.96
C PRO A 382 -18.04 18.30 2.84
N TYR A 383 -17.30 17.90 1.82
CA TYR A 383 -17.29 18.62 0.56
C TYR A 383 -18.59 18.29 -0.20
N LEU A 384 -19.32 19.34 -0.55
CA LEU A 384 -20.47 19.26 -1.45
C LEU A 384 -20.04 19.75 -2.83
N THR A 385 -20.52 19.09 -3.88
CA THR A 385 -20.33 19.51 -5.27
C THR A 385 -20.86 20.93 -5.50
N ASP A 386 -20.06 21.77 -6.15
CA ASP A 386 -20.47 23.14 -6.49
C ASP A 386 -21.15 23.24 -7.87
N GLY A 387 -21.71 24.41 -8.16
CA GLY A 387 -22.47 24.67 -9.39
C GLY A 387 -21.64 24.82 -10.68
N SER A 388 -20.31 24.64 -10.64
CA SER A 388 -19.48 24.64 -11.88
C SER A 388 -19.51 23.30 -12.61
N GLY A 389 -19.82 22.21 -11.90
CA GLY A 389 -20.02 20.87 -12.47
C GLY A 389 -18.77 20.24 -13.09
N GLY A 390 -18.87 19.91 -14.38
CA GLY A 390 -17.84 19.16 -15.11
C GLY A 390 -17.62 17.76 -14.55
N PHE A 391 -16.41 17.25 -14.66
CA PHE A 391 -16.00 15.96 -14.11
C PHE A 391 -15.17 16.15 -12.84
N GLY A 392 -15.17 15.13 -11.99
CA GLY A 392 -14.27 15.00 -10.86
C GLY A 392 -13.60 13.63 -10.81
N THR A 393 -12.44 13.55 -10.16
CA THR A 393 -11.61 12.34 -10.10
C THR A 393 -10.77 12.32 -8.83
N TRP A 394 -10.43 11.12 -8.35
CA TRP A 394 -9.61 10.93 -7.15
C TRP A 394 -8.15 10.59 -7.49
N VAL A 395 -7.25 11.07 -6.63
CA VAL A 395 -5.90 10.51 -6.47
C VAL A 395 -5.80 10.00 -5.03
N TRP A 396 -5.34 8.76 -4.86
CA TRP A 396 -5.17 8.14 -3.54
C TRP A 396 -3.70 7.83 -3.24
N ALA A 397 -3.29 7.94 -1.98
CA ALA A 397 -1.92 7.71 -1.56
C ALA A 397 -1.79 7.03 -0.19
N PHE A 398 -0.78 6.17 -0.06
CA PHE A 398 -0.15 5.83 1.22
C PHE A 398 1.14 6.64 1.34
N GLU A 399 1.07 7.82 1.96
CA GLU A 399 2.25 8.63 2.26
C GLU A 399 3.03 8.01 3.41
N ARG A 400 4.31 7.68 3.22
CA ARG A 400 5.13 7.04 4.26
C ARG A 400 5.27 7.91 5.50
N GLY A 401 5.35 9.23 5.33
CA GLY A 401 5.54 10.20 6.41
C GLY A 401 4.41 10.21 7.45
N ASP A 402 3.19 9.90 7.02
CA ASP A 402 1.99 9.88 7.87
C ASP A 402 1.74 8.55 8.60
N GLN A 403 2.45 7.49 8.23
CA GLN A 403 2.29 6.19 8.86
C GLN A 403 2.96 6.17 10.24
N SER A 404 2.48 5.30 11.13
CA SER A 404 3.09 5.08 12.45
C SER A 404 4.58 4.69 12.33
N LEU A 405 5.38 4.94 13.36
CA LEU A 405 6.80 4.56 13.36
C LEU A 405 7.02 3.05 13.13
N GLU A 406 6.07 2.21 13.56
CA GLU A 406 6.06 0.78 13.27
C GLU A 406 5.73 0.51 11.79
N ALA A 407 4.70 1.13 11.23
CA ALA A 407 4.39 0.98 9.81
C ALA A 407 5.52 1.47 8.89
N GLN A 408 6.23 2.53 9.30
CA GLN A 408 7.43 3.05 8.65
C GLN A 408 8.64 2.08 8.65
N GLU A 409 8.61 1.01 9.46
CA GLU A 409 9.58 -0.09 9.38
C GLU A 409 9.28 -1.10 8.26
N TYR A 410 8.08 -1.07 7.68
CA TYR A 410 7.58 -2.00 6.66
C TYR A 410 7.22 -1.33 5.33
N VAL A 411 6.73 -0.09 5.36
CA VAL A 411 6.46 0.76 4.19
C VAL A 411 7.69 1.64 3.95
N LEU A 412 8.46 1.33 2.92
CA LEU A 412 9.78 1.96 2.67
C LEU A 412 9.72 3.22 1.80
N LYS A 413 8.60 3.49 1.14
CA LYS A 413 8.35 4.63 0.25
C LYS A 413 6.85 4.90 0.16
N ASP A 414 6.48 6.04 -0.41
CA ASP A 414 5.10 6.33 -0.77
C ASP A 414 4.56 5.33 -1.82
N TRP A 415 3.24 5.17 -1.83
CA TRP A 415 2.47 4.68 -2.97
C TRP A 415 1.41 5.74 -3.32
N THR A 416 1.16 5.93 -4.62
CA THR A 416 0.19 6.92 -5.14
C THR A 416 -0.50 6.32 -6.36
N SER A 417 -1.80 6.58 -6.56
CA SER A 417 -2.54 6.22 -7.77
C SER A 417 -2.23 7.16 -8.94
N ALA A 418 -2.69 6.79 -10.14
CA ALA A 418 -2.81 7.72 -11.25
C ALA A 418 -3.87 8.80 -10.95
N PHE A 419 -3.78 9.93 -11.67
CA PHE A 419 -4.88 10.87 -11.86
C PHE A 419 -5.62 10.53 -13.16
N GLY A 420 -6.94 10.71 -13.17
CA GLY A 420 -7.76 10.56 -14.38
C GLY A 420 -8.02 9.09 -14.75
N ASP A 421 -8.09 8.20 -13.75
CA ASP A 421 -8.51 6.82 -13.98
C ASP A 421 -10.03 6.76 -14.17
N ALA A 422 -10.49 5.90 -15.08
CA ALA A 422 -11.89 5.73 -15.40
C ALA A 422 -12.68 5.10 -14.23
N SER A 423 -12.05 4.36 -13.31
CA SER A 423 -12.74 3.90 -12.08
C SER A 423 -13.12 5.06 -11.16
N GLU A 424 -12.21 6.03 -11.03
CA GLU A 424 -12.25 7.13 -10.06
C GLU A 424 -13.11 8.31 -10.49
N THR A 425 -13.38 8.40 -11.79
CA THR A 425 -13.94 9.60 -12.40
C THR A 425 -15.47 9.56 -12.45
N ASN A 426 -16.11 10.65 -12.03
CA ASN A 426 -17.56 10.88 -12.09
C ASN A 426 -17.87 12.24 -12.76
N ALA A 427 -19.10 12.43 -13.19
CA ALA A 427 -19.65 13.75 -13.49
C ALA A 427 -20.22 14.40 -12.21
N ASN A 428 -20.13 15.72 -12.13
CA ASN A 428 -20.84 16.55 -11.16
C ASN A 428 -21.91 17.33 -11.95
N ARG A 429 -23.20 17.07 -11.72
CA ARG A 429 -24.26 17.67 -12.54
C ARG A 429 -24.59 19.08 -12.09
N VAL A 430 -24.59 19.99 -13.06
CA VAL A 430 -25.08 21.36 -12.90
C VAL A 430 -26.62 21.38 -12.89
N LYS A 431 -27.17 22.39 -12.24
CA LYS A 431 -28.59 22.75 -12.36
C LYS A 431 -28.71 24.04 -13.18
N VAL A 432 -29.45 23.97 -14.29
CA VAL A 432 -29.74 25.16 -15.11
C VAL A 432 -30.73 26.10 -14.40
N ALA A 433 -30.63 27.39 -14.74
CA ALA A 433 -31.63 28.40 -14.43
C ALA A 433 -32.33 28.83 -15.72
N VAL A 434 -33.66 28.96 -15.64
CA VAL A 434 -34.55 29.33 -16.75
C VAL A 434 -35.33 30.56 -16.33
N ASP A 435 -35.47 31.49 -17.27
CA ASP A 435 -36.25 32.73 -17.17
C ASP A 435 -37.07 32.80 -18.47
N SER A 436 -38.38 33.00 -18.39
CA SER A 436 -39.31 33.01 -19.53
C SER A 436 -40.31 34.16 -19.33
N THR A 437 -40.74 34.77 -20.43
CA THR A 437 -41.65 35.91 -20.43
C THR A 437 -42.36 35.98 -21.77
N VAL A 438 -43.68 35.77 -21.74
CA VAL A 438 -44.53 35.91 -22.92
C VAL A 438 -44.41 37.33 -23.49
N THR A 439 -44.43 37.43 -24.83
CA THR A 439 -44.28 38.72 -25.52
C THR A 439 -45.47 39.65 -25.24
N GLU A 440 -46.64 39.07 -24.97
CA GLU A 440 -47.90 39.75 -24.65
C GLU A 440 -48.65 38.94 -23.59
N HIS A 441 -49.04 39.53 -22.46
CA HIS A 441 -49.80 38.83 -21.39
C HIS A 441 -51.31 38.76 -21.64
N SER A 442 -51.80 39.46 -22.68
CA SER A 442 -53.22 39.56 -23.03
C SER A 442 -53.38 39.60 -24.54
N ALA A 443 -54.24 38.75 -25.10
CA ALA A 443 -54.50 38.66 -26.54
C ALA A 443 -55.96 38.30 -26.87
N ASP A 444 -56.34 38.35 -28.15
CA ASP A 444 -57.65 37.92 -28.66
C ASP A 444 -57.58 36.53 -29.34
N VAL A 445 -58.69 35.82 -29.45
CA VAL A 445 -58.76 34.58 -30.26
C VAL A 445 -58.32 34.87 -31.70
N GLY A 446 -57.43 34.02 -32.22
CA GLY A 446 -56.77 34.18 -33.52
C GLY A 446 -55.42 34.89 -33.47
N ALA A 447 -55.01 35.45 -32.33
CA ALA A 447 -53.68 36.05 -32.16
C ALA A 447 -52.55 35.00 -32.23
N ALA A 448 -51.36 35.44 -32.65
CA ALA A 448 -50.17 34.60 -32.74
C ALA A 448 -49.32 34.73 -31.45
N LEU A 449 -49.33 33.69 -30.62
CA LEU A 449 -48.65 33.70 -29.32
C LEU A 449 -47.14 33.51 -29.48
N SER A 450 -46.37 34.12 -28.56
CA SER A 450 -44.91 33.95 -28.52
C SER A 450 -44.28 34.34 -27.17
N ASP A 451 -43.11 33.78 -26.89
CA ASP A 451 -42.38 33.86 -25.62
C ASP A 451 -40.87 34.05 -25.87
N ILE A 452 -40.16 34.63 -24.91
CA ILE A 452 -38.71 34.85 -24.92
C ILE A 452 -38.10 34.11 -23.71
N ILE A 453 -37.43 33.00 -23.98
CA ILE A 453 -36.83 32.14 -22.96
C ILE A 453 -35.33 32.38 -22.92
N THR A 454 -34.80 32.61 -21.72
CA THR A 454 -33.37 32.67 -21.43
C THR A 454 -32.98 31.51 -20.53
N VAL A 455 -32.02 30.69 -20.96
CA VAL A 455 -31.49 29.56 -20.19
C VAL A 455 -30.00 29.75 -19.94
N SER A 456 -29.57 29.40 -18.73
CA SER A 456 -28.18 29.52 -18.28
C SER A 456 -27.77 28.36 -17.36
N GLY A 457 -26.47 28.08 -17.28
CA GLY A 457 -25.91 27.02 -16.44
C GLY A 457 -25.70 25.67 -17.13
N PHE A 458 -25.93 25.54 -18.44
CA PHE A 458 -25.42 24.41 -19.22
C PHE A 458 -23.88 24.47 -19.30
N PRO A 459 -23.18 23.33 -19.42
CA PRO A 459 -21.77 23.31 -19.83
C PRO A 459 -21.55 24.00 -21.19
N ASP A 460 -20.41 24.67 -21.37
CA ASP A 460 -20.08 25.38 -22.62
C ASP A 460 -20.01 24.46 -23.86
N ASP A 461 -19.79 23.15 -23.65
CA ASP A 461 -19.76 22.11 -24.69
C ASP A 461 -21.04 21.26 -24.75
N HIS A 462 -22.13 21.69 -24.12
CA HIS A 462 -23.37 20.92 -24.04
C HIS A 462 -24.06 20.75 -25.39
N GLY A 463 -24.63 19.56 -25.59
CA GLY A 463 -25.15 19.10 -26.89
C GLY A 463 -24.07 18.62 -27.85
N MET A 464 -22.78 18.68 -27.47
CA MET A 464 -21.66 18.18 -28.28
C MET A 464 -20.92 17.00 -27.65
N PHE A 465 -21.11 16.71 -26.36
CA PHE A 465 -20.46 15.56 -25.72
C PHE A 465 -21.18 14.26 -26.08
N ALA A 466 -20.51 13.41 -26.87
CA ALA A 466 -21.05 12.15 -27.40
C ALA A 466 -21.01 10.98 -26.39
N GLY A 467 -20.76 11.25 -25.10
CA GLY A 467 -20.60 10.23 -24.07
C GLY A 467 -19.21 9.59 -24.06
N ASN A 468 -18.97 8.73 -23.06
CA ASN A 468 -17.78 7.89 -22.97
C ASN A 468 -18.07 6.58 -22.22
N GLU A 469 -18.05 5.46 -22.94
CA GLU A 469 -18.31 4.11 -22.42
C GLU A 469 -17.26 3.64 -21.39
N GLU A 470 -15.98 4.01 -21.55
CA GLU A 470 -14.90 3.64 -20.62
C GLU A 470 -15.14 4.26 -19.23
N PHE A 471 -15.68 5.49 -19.21
CA PHE A 471 -15.97 6.24 -17.99
C PHE A 471 -17.39 5.96 -17.45
N GLY A 472 -18.23 5.26 -18.21
CA GLY A 472 -19.62 4.96 -17.86
C GLY A 472 -20.53 6.18 -17.92
N LEU A 473 -20.35 7.06 -18.91
CA LEU A 473 -21.06 8.33 -19.07
C LEU A 473 -21.82 8.38 -20.40
N GLY A 474 -23.10 8.75 -20.36
CA GLY A 474 -23.96 8.97 -21.51
C GLY A 474 -23.62 10.22 -22.32
N ALA A 475 -24.19 10.32 -23.53
CA ALA A 475 -24.14 11.52 -24.35
C ALA A 475 -25.12 12.59 -23.85
N ASP A 476 -24.83 13.85 -24.13
CA ASP A 476 -25.73 14.97 -23.84
C ASP A 476 -27.07 14.82 -24.55
N ARG A 477 -28.15 15.25 -23.89
CA ARG A 477 -29.42 15.51 -24.59
C ARG A 477 -29.30 16.83 -25.35
N GLN A 478 -29.26 16.75 -26.68
CA GLN A 478 -29.09 17.92 -27.56
C GLN A 478 -30.25 18.93 -27.49
N TYR A 479 -31.43 18.50 -27.03
CA TYR A 479 -32.66 19.27 -27.05
C TYR A 479 -33.33 19.35 -25.68
N ALA A 480 -33.85 20.53 -25.38
CA ALA A 480 -34.90 20.80 -24.41
C ALA A 480 -36.24 20.97 -25.15
N ARG A 481 -37.35 20.87 -24.43
CA ARG A 481 -38.71 20.91 -24.99
C ARG A 481 -39.48 22.10 -24.43
N VAL A 482 -40.01 22.96 -25.30
CA VAL A 482 -41.02 23.96 -24.91
C VAL A 482 -42.38 23.43 -25.29
N SER A 483 -43.29 23.34 -24.32
CA SER A 483 -44.68 22.92 -24.53
C SER A 483 -45.61 24.09 -24.26
N VAL A 484 -46.66 24.26 -25.07
CA VAL A 484 -47.73 25.23 -24.77
C VAL A 484 -48.99 24.49 -24.35
N TRP A 485 -49.52 24.90 -23.20
CA TRP A 485 -50.73 24.35 -22.60
C TRP A 485 -51.84 25.41 -22.63
N TRP A 486 -53.06 24.98 -22.96
CA TRP A 486 -54.27 25.76 -22.76
C TRP A 486 -54.97 25.34 -21.47
N SER A 487 -55.60 26.27 -20.76
CA SER A 487 -56.64 25.95 -19.78
C SER A 487 -57.78 26.98 -19.70
N GLY A 488 -59.02 26.50 -19.55
CA GLY A 488 -60.22 27.33 -19.59
C GLY A 488 -61.52 26.53 -19.57
N ASP A 489 -62.65 27.20 -19.79
CA ASP A 489 -63.96 26.57 -19.96
C ASP A 489 -64.42 26.75 -21.41
N MET A 490 -64.35 25.69 -22.22
CA MET A 490 -64.57 25.78 -23.67
C MET A 490 -65.97 26.29 -24.08
N ASP A 491 -66.95 26.25 -23.18
CA ASP A 491 -68.33 26.69 -23.42
C ASP A 491 -68.65 28.07 -22.79
N ASP A 492 -67.79 28.65 -21.95
CA ASP A 492 -68.10 29.84 -21.15
C ASP A 492 -66.86 30.67 -20.71
N PRO A 493 -66.53 31.77 -21.44
CA PRO A 493 -65.40 32.64 -21.12
C PRO A 493 -65.42 33.26 -19.72
N SER A 494 -66.57 33.27 -19.02
CA SER A 494 -66.67 33.80 -17.67
C SER A 494 -66.09 32.86 -16.60
N LYS A 495 -65.84 31.59 -16.94
CA LYS A 495 -65.25 30.58 -16.03
C LYS A 495 -63.78 30.26 -16.28
N ASP A 496 -63.13 30.89 -17.26
CA ASP A 496 -61.68 30.70 -17.52
C ASP A 496 -60.79 30.97 -16.29
N ASP A 497 -61.23 31.82 -15.36
CA ASP A 497 -60.51 32.11 -14.12
C ASP A 497 -60.61 30.98 -13.05
N ASP A 498 -61.61 30.10 -13.14
CA ASP A 498 -61.69 28.89 -12.30
C ASP A 498 -60.62 27.86 -12.71
N TYR A 499 -60.21 27.88 -14.00
CA TYR A 499 -59.19 27.01 -14.60
C TYR A 499 -57.84 27.73 -14.80
N ARG A 500 -57.57 28.74 -13.95
CA ARG A 500 -56.32 29.48 -14.00
C ARG A 500 -55.13 28.59 -13.57
N PRO A 501 -54.01 28.61 -14.32
CA PRO A 501 -52.80 27.86 -13.97
C PRO A 501 -52.34 28.11 -12.54
N SER A 502 -52.19 27.04 -11.76
CA SER A 502 -52.02 27.10 -10.30
C SER A 502 -51.20 25.95 -9.69
N SER A 503 -50.72 25.01 -10.51
CA SER A 503 -49.76 23.96 -10.15
C SER A 503 -48.39 24.22 -10.80
N LYS A 504 -47.30 23.82 -10.11
CA LYS A 504 -45.94 24.00 -10.64
C LYS A 504 -45.66 23.18 -11.89
N GLU A 505 -46.23 21.98 -11.93
CA GLU A 505 -46.16 21.03 -13.04
C GLU A 505 -47.49 21.10 -13.82
N PRO A 506 -47.48 20.91 -15.15
CA PRO A 506 -48.71 20.84 -15.93
C PRO A 506 -49.63 19.71 -15.45
N PRO A 507 -50.96 19.92 -15.47
CA PRO A 507 -51.93 18.86 -15.19
C PRO A 507 -51.97 17.80 -16.30
N ALA A 508 -52.69 16.71 -16.07
CA ALA A 508 -53.06 15.79 -17.14
C ALA A 508 -54.11 16.45 -18.06
N GLU A 509 -54.14 16.08 -19.34
CA GLU A 509 -55.14 16.59 -20.28
C GLU A 509 -56.56 16.11 -19.90
N ASP A 510 -57.49 17.06 -19.84
CA ASP A 510 -58.91 16.84 -19.54
C ASP A 510 -59.80 17.83 -20.33
N GLU A 511 -61.02 18.08 -19.87
CA GLU A 511 -61.99 18.99 -20.51
C GLU A 511 -61.60 20.47 -20.39
N HIS A 512 -60.72 20.80 -19.44
CA HIS A 512 -60.31 22.16 -19.08
C HIS A 512 -58.81 22.42 -19.22
N HIS A 513 -58.01 21.41 -19.60
CA HIS A 513 -56.56 21.50 -19.80
C HIS A 513 -56.14 20.69 -21.02
N ARG A 514 -55.41 21.31 -21.97
CA ARG A 514 -55.02 20.67 -23.24
C ARG A 514 -53.61 21.05 -23.67
N LEU A 515 -52.85 20.08 -24.17
CA LEU A 515 -51.55 20.32 -24.80
C LEU A 515 -51.78 20.84 -26.23
N ILE A 516 -51.36 22.08 -26.49
CA ILE A 516 -51.47 22.71 -27.83
C ILE A 516 -50.33 22.23 -28.73
N GLY A 517 -49.14 22.03 -28.17
CA GLY A 517 -48.00 21.46 -28.88
C GLY A 517 -46.72 21.46 -28.06
N THR A 518 -45.70 20.78 -28.57
CA THR A 518 -44.34 20.72 -28.02
C THR A 518 -43.33 20.87 -29.14
N TRP A 519 -42.33 21.73 -28.95
CA TRP A 519 -41.26 22.02 -29.91
C TRP A 519 -39.88 21.84 -29.26
N GLU A 520 -38.91 21.41 -30.04
CA GLU A 520 -37.54 21.17 -29.57
C GLU A 520 -36.65 22.41 -29.75
N TYR A 521 -35.98 22.81 -28.68
CA TYR A 521 -34.99 23.90 -28.67
C TYR A 521 -33.64 23.34 -28.23
N ARG A 522 -32.52 23.90 -28.73
CA ARG A 522 -31.18 23.39 -28.38
C ARG A 522 -30.95 23.56 -26.87
N ALA A 523 -30.50 22.50 -26.20
CA ALA A 523 -30.15 22.51 -24.79
C ALA A 523 -28.78 23.20 -24.60
N VAL A 524 -28.76 24.52 -24.67
CA VAL A 524 -27.55 25.36 -24.56
C VAL A 524 -27.85 26.66 -23.81
N ASN A 525 -26.80 27.34 -23.33
CA ASN A 525 -26.92 28.68 -22.76
C ASN A 525 -27.33 29.70 -23.85
N GLY A 526 -28.29 30.58 -23.54
CA GLY A 526 -28.69 31.67 -24.43
C GLY A 526 -30.15 32.10 -24.28
N THR A 527 -30.54 33.10 -25.07
CA THR A 527 -31.92 33.59 -25.18
C THR A 527 -32.48 33.25 -26.57
N PHE A 528 -33.69 32.69 -26.62
CA PHE A 528 -34.38 32.33 -27.86
C PHE A 528 -35.86 32.69 -27.81
N LYS A 529 -36.46 32.96 -28.97
CA LYS A 529 -37.90 33.24 -29.11
C LYS A 529 -38.64 31.97 -29.54
N VAL A 530 -39.77 31.73 -28.91
CA VAL A 530 -40.74 30.68 -29.24
C VAL A 530 -41.97 31.32 -29.88
N GLY A 531 -42.58 30.67 -30.86
CA GLY A 531 -43.80 31.18 -31.50
C GLY A 531 -43.58 32.32 -32.50
N ALA A 532 -44.69 32.89 -32.99
CA ALA A 532 -44.72 33.95 -34.00
C ALA A 532 -43.85 33.70 -35.27
N GLY A 533 -43.62 32.44 -35.65
CA GLY A 533 -42.79 32.04 -36.80
C GLY A 533 -41.28 31.99 -36.53
N ALA A 534 -40.85 32.14 -35.27
CA ALA A 534 -39.46 31.87 -34.90
C ALA A 534 -39.13 30.37 -35.08
N PRO A 535 -37.96 30.01 -35.63
CA PRO A 535 -37.61 28.62 -35.88
C PRO A 535 -37.30 27.84 -34.60
N ASP A 536 -37.58 26.54 -34.63
CA ASP A 536 -37.15 25.56 -33.62
C ASP A 536 -35.68 25.12 -33.82
N ALA A 537 -35.23 24.09 -33.10
CA ALA A 537 -33.88 23.55 -33.21
C ALA A 537 -33.55 22.87 -34.55
N HIS A 538 -34.58 22.46 -35.32
CA HIS A 538 -34.49 21.81 -36.62
C HIS A 538 -34.58 22.83 -37.77
N GLY A 539 -35.09 24.03 -37.49
CA GLY A 539 -35.26 25.13 -38.44
C GLY A 539 -36.70 25.31 -38.93
N GLU A 540 -37.67 24.61 -38.35
CA GLU A 540 -39.09 24.71 -38.72
C GLU A 540 -39.76 25.89 -37.99
N PRO A 541 -40.54 26.75 -38.67
CA PRO A 541 -41.11 27.96 -38.08
C PRO A 541 -42.26 27.63 -37.13
N VAL A 542 -42.09 27.97 -35.84
CA VAL A 542 -43.07 27.69 -34.80
C VAL A 542 -44.20 28.72 -34.85
N HIS A 543 -45.37 28.27 -35.29
CA HIS A 543 -46.61 29.04 -35.27
C HIS A 543 -47.54 28.50 -34.19
N ILE A 544 -47.89 29.37 -33.24
CA ILE A 544 -48.80 29.09 -32.12
C ILE A 544 -49.92 30.12 -32.23
N THR A 545 -51.15 29.66 -32.38
CA THR A 545 -52.33 30.51 -32.51
C THR A 545 -53.24 30.29 -31.31
N ALA A 546 -53.80 31.36 -30.76
CA ALA A 546 -54.86 31.28 -29.77
C ALA A 546 -56.16 30.79 -30.43
N GLU A 547 -56.38 29.47 -30.50
CA GLU A 547 -57.58 28.86 -31.10
C GLU A 547 -58.86 29.08 -30.27
N SER A 548 -58.75 29.47 -29.00
CA SER A 548 -59.86 29.64 -28.05
C SER A 548 -59.52 30.71 -27.00
N HIS A 549 -60.52 31.18 -26.27
CA HIS A 549 -60.30 32.02 -25.08
C HIS A 549 -59.75 31.18 -23.91
N GLY A 550 -59.33 31.82 -22.82
CA GLY A 550 -58.74 31.16 -21.65
C GLY A 550 -57.24 31.42 -21.52
N TRP A 551 -56.55 30.61 -20.74
CA TRP A 551 -55.13 30.79 -20.43
C TRP A 551 -54.25 29.96 -21.37
N TYR A 552 -53.13 30.53 -21.80
CA TYR A 552 -52.08 29.81 -22.53
C TYR A 552 -50.75 29.96 -21.78
N VAL A 553 -50.11 28.83 -21.44
CA VAL A 553 -48.87 28.79 -20.67
C VAL A 553 -47.76 28.16 -21.47
N PHE A 554 -46.60 28.82 -21.55
CA PHE A 554 -45.37 28.28 -22.09
C PHE A 554 -44.61 27.54 -20.98
N VAL A 555 -44.21 26.29 -21.22
CA VAL A 555 -43.48 25.48 -20.24
C VAL A 555 -42.22 24.92 -20.89
N TRP A 556 -41.05 25.44 -20.49
CA TRP A 556 -39.76 24.89 -20.86
C TRP A 556 -39.42 23.69 -19.99
N SER A 557 -38.84 22.64 -20.58
CA SER A 557 -38.48 21.42 -19.86
C SER A 557 -37.24 20.73 -20.44
N PHE A 558 -36.45 20.12 -19.57
CA PHE A 558 -35.29 19.31 -19.93
C PHE A 558 -35.22 18.08 -19.02
N ASP A 559 -35.21 16.90 -19.64
CA ASP A 559 -35.31 15.59 -18.97
C ASP A 559 -34.10 15.24 -18.07
N GLY A 560 -32.97 15.95 -18.21
CA GLY A 560 -31.71 15.62 -17.54
C GLY A 560 -30.91 14.50 -18.22
N ASP A 561 -29.60 14.54 -18.04
CA ASP A 561 -28.63 13.53 -18.47
C ASP A 561 -27.52 13.36 -17.42
N ASP A 562 -26.36 12.83 -17.80
CA ASP A 562 -25.25 12.57 -16.86
C ASP A 562 -24.43 13.83 -16.53
N ARG A 563 -24.64 14.96 -17.22
CA ARG A 563 -23.91 16.24 -16.98
C ARG A 563 -24.81 17.36 -16.48
N VAL A 564 -26.12 17.28 -16.73
CA VAL A 564 -27.10 18.31 -16.36
C VAL A 564 -28.32 17.70 -15.69
N MET A 565 -28.73 18.27 -14.55
CA MET A 565 -29.94 17.84 -13.82
C MET A 565 -31.23 18.10 -14.61
N PRO A 566 -32.29 17.30 -14.41
CA PRO A 566 -33.61 17.64 -14.92
C PRO A 566 -34.09 18.99 -14.40
N ALA A 567 -34.75 19.76 -15.27
CA ALA A 567 -35.26 21.09 -14.96
C ALA A 567 -36.53 21.40 -15.76
N SER A 568 -37.39 22.24 -15.20
CA SER A 568 -38.60 22.76 -15.84
C SER A 568 -38.83 24.20 -15.39
N SER A 569 -39.39 25.02 -16.28
CA SER A 569 -40.09 26.24 -15.91
C SER A 569 -41.45 25.89 -15.28
N ARG A 570 -42.23 26.89 -14.84
CA ARG A 570 -43.37 26.66 -13.94
C ARG A 570 -44.71 26.93 -14.62
N TYR A 571 -45.56 25.91 -14.63
CA TYR A 571 -46.92 26.05 -15.17
C TYR A 571 -47.78 27.08 -14.40
N ASP A 572 -47.45 27.38 -13.13
CA ASP A 572 -48.10 28.43 -12.33
C ASP A 572 -47.39 29.80 -12.35
N ASP A 573 -46.48 30.06 -13.29
CA ASP A 573 -45.86 31.38 -13.42
C ASP A 573 -46.67 32.35 -14.31
N ALA A 574 -46.96 33.53 -13.76
CA ALA A 574 -47.72 34.57 -14.43
C ALA A 574 -46.91 35.24 -15.56
N TRP A 575 -45.57 35.15 -15.56
CA TRP A 575 -44.74 35.66 -16.66
C TRP A 575 -44.74 34.71 -17.87
N GLU A 576 -44.94 33.42 -17.64
CA GLU A 576 -45.01 32.36 -18.65
C GLU A 576 -46.42 32.20 -19.25
N THR A 577 -47.37 33.06 -18.83
CA THR A 577 -48.82 32.92 -19.06
C THR A 577 -49.42 34.11 -19.84
N VAL A 578 -50.26 33.81 -20.83
CA VAL A 578 -51.13 34.74 -21.58
C VAL A 578 -52.60 34.50 -21.19
N ARG A 579 -53.41 35.55 -21.01
CA ARG A 579 -54.88 35.45 -21.05
C ARG A 579 -55.38 35.80 -22.45
N VAL A 580 -56.18 34.92 -23.03
CA VAL A 580 -56.90 35.16 -24.29
C VAL A 580 -58.36 35.46 -23.97
N GLY A 581 -58.88 36.56 -24.52
CA GLY A 581 -60.30 36.90 -24.52
C GLY A 581 -60.97 36.58 -25.86
N GLU A 582 -62.29 36.50 -25.86
CA GLU A 582 -63.06 36.56 -27.11
C GLU A 582 -62.79 37.90 -27.84
N PRO A 583 -62.67 37.90 -29.18
CA PRO A 583 -62.31 39.09 -29.93
C PRO A 583 -63.41 40.15 -29.79
N TRP A 584 -63.02 41.35 -29.36
CA TRP A 584 -63.98 42.43 -29.09
C TRP A 584 -64.84 42.77 -30.32
N VAL A 585 -66.10 42.32 -30.30
CA VAL A 585 -67.13 42.79 -31.21
C VAL A 585 -67.58 44.17 -30.72
N PRO A 586 -67.49 45.24 -31.55
CA PRO A 586 -68.09 46.51 -31.19
C PRO A 586 -69.61 46.30 -31.05
N GLU A 587 -70.17 46.66 -29.91
CA GLU A 587 -71.63 46.85 -29.82
C GLU A 587 -72.04 47.88 -30.89
N GLU A 588 -73.10 47.59 -31.65
CA GLU A 588 -73.66 48.59 -32.56
C GLU A 588 -74.06 49.83 -31.74
N PRO A 589 -73.67 51.05 -32.14
CA PRO A 589 -73.93 52.24 -31.36
C PRO A 589 -75.44 52.42 -31.23
N GLN A 590 -75.95 52.31 -29.99
CA GLN A 590 -77.36 52.46 -29.69
C GLN A 590 -77.89 53.77 -30.28
N GLU A 591 -79.01 53.72 -30.99
CA GLU A 591 -79.65 54.92 -31.51
C GLU A 591 -79.99 55.85 -30.32
N PRO A 592 -79.66 57.14 -30.39
CA PRO A 592 -79.89 58.05 -29.26
C PRO A 592 -81.39 58.22 -29.04
N GLU A 593 -81.86 57.87 -27.85
CA GLU A 593 -83.26 58.08 -27.46
C GLU A 593 -83.66 59.56 -27.61
N GLU A 594 -84.84 59.82 -28.16
CA GLU A 594 -85.36 61.20 -28.27
C GLU A 594 -85.60 61.77 -26.86
N PRO A 595 -85.15 63.02 -26.58
CA PRO A 595 -85.28 63.59 -25.24
C PRO A 595 -86.75 63.90 -24.92
N GLU A 596 -87.32 63.20 -23.95
CA GLU A 596 -88.66 63.53 -23.43
C GLU A 596 -88.72 64.95 -22.85
N THR A 597 -89.82 65.65 -23.11
CA THR A 597 -90.06 67.02 -22.63
C THR A 597 -90.37 67.06 -21.14
N PRO A 598 -89.58 67.78 -20.30
CA PRO A 598 -89.91 67.98 -18.90
C PRO A 598 -91.18 68.84 -18.72
N GLU A 599 -92.06 68.44 -17.80
CA GLU A 599 -93.22 69.25 -17.41
C GLU A 599 -92.86 70.39 -16.43
N GLU A 600 -93.73 71.40 -16.37
CA GLU A 600 -93.60 72.63 -15.54
C GLU A 600 -94.26 72.45 -14.14
N PRO A 601 -94.12 73.39 -13.17
CA PRO A 601 -93.37 73.08 -11.95
C PRO A 601 -94.21 73.13 -10.66
N GLU A 602 -93.62 72.67 -9.54
CA GLU A 602 -94.08 73.03 -8.19
C GLU A 602 -93.06 73.89 -7.43
N THR A 603 -93.58 74.80 -6.61
CA THR A 603 -92.87 75.75 -5.72
C THR A 603 -93.85 76.21 -4.62
N PRO A 604 -93.40 76.80 -3.50
CA PRO A 604 -92.05 76.80 -2.89
C PRO A 604 -92.09 76.45 -1.37
N GLU A 605 -90.92 76.33 -0.73
CA GLU A 605 -90.75 76.85 0.65
C GLU A 605 -89.39 77.56 0.82
N GLU A 606 -89.45 78.75 1.41
CA GLU A 606 -88.38 79.64 1.87
C GLU A 606 -89.04 80.61 2.89
N PRO A 607 -88.32 81.37 3.74
CA PRO A 607 -86.88 81.36 4.02
C PRO A 607 -86.55 81.35 5.54
N GLN A 608 -85.25 81.26 5.89
CA GLN A 608 -84.68 82.07 6.97
C GLN A 608 -83.25 82.53 6.66
N GLU A 609 -83.05 83.84 6.75
CA GLU A 609 -81.80 84.61 6.68
C GLU A 609 -81.97 85.81 7.65
N PRO A 610 -80.93 86.57 8.01
CA PRO A 610 -79.51 86.21 8.17
C PRO A 610 -78.96 86.73 9.53
N GLU A 611 -77.66 86.50 9.82
CA GLU A 611 -76.81 87.52 10.48
C GLU A 611 -75.39 87.47 9.88
N THR A 612 -74.62 88.55 10.02
CA THR A 612 -73.40 88.83 9.22
C THR A 612 -72.51 89.86 9.96
N PRO A 613 -71.23 90.06 9.56
CA PRO A 613 -70.06 89.24 9.88
C PRO A 613 -69.06 89.97 10.81
N GLU A 614 -67.98 89.30 11.22
CA GLU A 614 -66.70 89.96 11.56
C GLU A 614 -65.51 89.30 10.84
N THR A 615 -64.41 90.04 10.71
CA THR A 615 -63.32 89.80 9.74
C THR A 615 -61.94 90.16 10.37
N PRO A 616 -60.79 89.90 9.70
CA PRO A 616 -59.91 88.75 9.95
C PRO A 616 -58.57 89.10 10.61
N GLU A 617 -57.83 88.10 11.11
CA GLU A 617 -56.37 88.20 11.37
C GLU A 617 -55.61 86.93 10.90
N GLU A 618 -54.27 87.00 10.96
CA GLU A 618 -53.29 86.20 10.19
C GLU A 618 -52.91 84.81 10.78
N PRO A 619 -52.24 83.93 10.00
CA PRO A 619 -51.95 82.56 10.40
C PRO A 619 -50.68 82.40 11.25
N GLU A 620 -50.69 81.43 12.17
CA GLU A 620 -49.49 80.92 12.86
C GLU A 620 -49.12 79.48 12.46
N GLU A 621 -47.87 79.12 12.71
CA GLU A 621 -47.17 77.94 12.17
C GLU A 621 -46.85 76.92 13.29
N ARG A 622 -46.70 75.63 12.91
CA ARG A 622 -46.07 74.51 13.67
C ARG A 622 -46.92 73.77 14.72
N LEU A 623 -47.14 72.47 14.44
CA LEU A 623 -46.59 71.28 15.16
C LEU A 623 -46.41 71.40 16.70
N PRO A 624 -46.71 70.34 17.52
CA PRO A 624 -45.86 69.13 17.44
C PRO A 624 -46.32 67.75 18.05
N ILE A 625 -45.47 66.73 17.82
CA ILE A 625 -44.94 65.73 18.80
C ILE A 625 -45.69 64.40 19.17
N THR A 626 -45.04 63.27 18.78
CA THR A 626 -44.90 61.94 19.47
C THR A 626 -46.11 60.98 19.66
N GLY A 627 -45.89 59.67 19.87
CA GLY A 627 -44.64 58.87 19.88
C GLY A 627 -44.74 57.54 20.65
N MET A 628 -43.71 57.20 21.46
CA MET A 628 -43.34 55.87 22.05
C MET A 628 -42.67 54.92 21.04
N GLY A 629 -41.69 54.06 21.37
CA GLY A 629 -40.88 53.76 22.58
C GLY A 629 -39.93 52.59 22.19
N GLU A 630 -38.77 52.27 22.79
CA GLU A 630 -38.07 52.53 24.07
C GLU A 630 -36.53 52.56 23.79
N THR A 631 -35.69 53.47 24.30
CA THR A 631 -34.99 53.50 25.63
C THR A 631 -34.29 52.19 26.02
N LEU A 632 -33.06 52.11 26.58
CA LEU A 632 -31.99 53.06 27.02
C LEU A 632 -30.63 52.25 27.00
N ALA A 633 -29.39 52.63 27.36
CA ALA A 633 -28.65 53.79 27.92
C ALA A 633 -27.13 53.53 27.60
N VAL A 634 -26.05 54.15 28.14
CA VAL A 634 -25.56 55.52 28.46
C VAL A 634 -24.05 55.29 28.81
N ALA A 635 -23.05 55.59 27.96
CA ALA A 635 -22.44 56.87 27.53
C ALA A 635 -21.19 57.30 28.35
N VAL A 636 -20.39 58.25 27.81
CA VAL A 636 -19.36 59.11 28.49
C VAL A 636 -17.99 58.43 28.83
N CYS A 637 -16.80 58.99 28.53
CA CYS A 637 -16.36 60.13 27.68
C CYS A 637 -14.80 60.15 27.44
N VAL A 638 -14.35 60.86 26.38
CA VAL A 638 -13.26 61.91 26.29
C VAL A 638 -12.00 61.74 27.19
N THR A 639 -10.71 61.80 26.77
CA THR A 639 -9.91 62.68 25.84
C THR A 639 -8.58 61.92 25.53
N ALA A 640 -7.95 61.88 24.32
CA ALA A 640 -7.24 62.88 23.49
C ALA A 640 -5.70 63.02 23.70
N ALA A 641 -5.02 63.57 22.67
CA ALA A 641 -3.63 64.12 22.64
C ALA A 641 -2.38 63.22 22.33
N ALA A 642 -2.14 63.01 21.03
CA ALA A 642 -0.96 63.46 20.25
C ALA A 642 0.47 62.83 20.35
N ALA A 643 1.14 62.91 19.19
CA ALA A 643 2.59 63.10 18.94
C ALA A 643 3.58 61.89 18.77
N ALA A 644 3.85 61.59 17.48
CA ALA A 644 5.16 61.69 16.81
C ALA A 644 6.30 60.63 16.99
N VAL A 645 6.74 60.11 15.83
CA VAL A 645 8.12 59.71 15.43
C VAL A 645 8.77 58.49 16.12
N GLY A 646 9.20 57.52 15.30
CA GLY A 646 10.14 56.45 15.67
C GLY A 646 10.50 55.55 14.47
N MET A 647 11.79 55.35 14.20
CA MET A 647 12.28 54.53 13.08
C MET A 647 12.90 53.20 13.53
N ALA A 648 12.86 52.22 12.61
CA ALA A 648 13.89 51.19 12.37
C ALA A 648 14.04 49.95 13.29
N MET A 649 14.02 48.79 12.60
CA MET A 649 15.02 47.70 12.65
C MET A 649 15.20 46.80 13.90
N PHE A 650 15.13 45.49 13.62
CA PHE A 650 15.95 44.39 14.18
C PHE A 650 15.94 44.07 15.71
N ALA A 651 15.34 42.91 16.03
CA ALA A 651 16.04 41.69 16.51
C ALA A 651 16.73 41.70 17.92
N ILE A 652 17.05 40.57 18.62
CA ILE A 652 17.04 39.15 18.25
C ILE A 652 17.07 38.19 19.49
N ILE A 653 16.46 36.99 19.39
CA ILE A 653 16.79 35.69 20.06
C ILE A 653 16.49 35.38 21.56
N LYS A 654 16.20 34.07 21.78
CA LYS A 654 16.17 33.21 23.02
C LYS A 654 14.84 33.19 23.80
N ARG A 655 14.22 32.04 24.14
CA ARG A 655 14.53 30.57 24.11
C ARG A 655 13.20 29.78 23.88
N ARG A 656 13.09 28.48 23.57
CA ARG A 656 14.03 27.34 23.34
C ARG A 656 13.31 26.17 22.61
N SER A 657 14.06 25.38 21.83
CA SER A 657 14.01 23.90 21.79
C SER A 657 12.65 23.17 21.75
N LEU A 658 12.28 22.68 20.58
CA LEU A 658 12.75 21.35 20.13
C LEU A 658 13.09 21.39 18.63
#